data_AF-A0A433THV1-F1
#
_entry.id   AF-A0A433THV1-F1
#
_cell.length_a   1.000
_cell.length_b   1.000
_cell.length_c   1.000
_cell.angle_alpha   90.00
_cell.angle_beta   90.00
_cell.angle_gamma   90.00
#
_symmetry.space_group_name_H-M   'P 1'
#
loop_
_entity.id
_entity.type
_entity.pdbx_description
1 polymer ?
#
loop_
_entity_poly.entity_id
_entity_poly.type
_entity_poly.pdbx_seq_one_letter_code
_entity_poly.pdbx_strand_id
1 'polypeptide(L)'
;MRLPAIFKSSYLDGITSSAPELYPCLRDGSPADLPESTDARDALFELTPEGDKAKEEAWRMLRKKHGKTTDHGERQRRSSIIKKSAQKLKESLSCCTCTGEACKSYLKRLFPFTRVLDGYSGLYDLPCDVIAGLTVGIMHIPQGMAYALLTQLPPVYGLYTSFFPVLIYFLFGTSKHVSVAIIYTIIIIIIIIFIIVSLPYSNGSANHGVWNSIFRSRHLSELEEIQVGYAMAVTFTVGLLQIVLGTLRLGFLTTFLSDPLISGFTTGAAIHVFSSQVKSAFGVHVERFSGPLKLVFSYKDFLSKLPETNMVTFTATVVAIMVLLAIREGINNNKTFKTALKGVPVPAELMVIIAGTILSHHFSLHKEHKVDVIGHIPTGFPVASLTFIKYVPDVIGESFAICVTSFAISFAIAKILADKHDYEVDPNQEFIAYGVSNIVGSTCSSFCSSASLSRSMVQDGVGGKTQIVSLVSSVLVVIVLLALGPLFEDLPNSILAAIIIVSLKGLLKQFGELRRLWRVSKIDFSVWLVTFLATVFLDVDLGLLIGLIYNLVPILLRTQEPYHCLLGKLPGADIYVDLKVHREASALPGIKIFQFQAPLYFANMDHFKRALVKDTGVDPLYLRRLRDQLKDTDMTLRHNQVCMAASDAWPEEEKCDSHAHSTFISGRGVPANCETYAIIIDGSSIQYVDSVTVRVLKEIVLEYRKVGVEVYLGECKAPIRVMLDKSGFYKQVYRRNVCATIFHAVKVAQKTAAMSRETLESCYDMSPDQFLTEGGFVKLDIDSMESVDRIMENHE
;
A
#
# COMPACT_ATOMS: atom_id res chain seq x y z
N MET A 1 42.93 9.69 25.28
CA MET A 1 42.65 9.53 26.72
C MET A 1 41.19 9.84 26.99
N ARG A 2 40.46 8.84 27.52
CA ARG A 2 39.16 8.87 28.24
C ARG A 2 37.92 9.48 27.56
N LEU A 3 37.14 8.59 26.94
CA LEU A 3 35.67 8.63 26.93
C LEU A 3 35.11 8.34 28.34
N PRO A 4 33.94 8.89 28.71
CA PRO A 4 33.05 8.28 29.68
C PRO A 4 31.85 7.60 28.99
N ALA A 5 31.55 6.41 29.49
CA ALA A 5 30.42 5.55 29.15
C ALA A 5 29.21 5.86 30.02
N ILE A 6 28.03 6.08 29.43
CA ILE A 6 26.71 5.79 30.06
C ILE A 6 25.71 5.47 28.94
N PHE A 7 25.52 4.17 28.66
CA PHE A 7 24.32 3.63 27.99
C PHE A 7 23.86 2.44 28.85
N LYS A 8 22.86 2.66 29.70
CA LYS A 8 22.07 1.63 30.38
C LYS A 8 20.76 2.28 30.85
N SER A 9 19.65 1.55 30.72
CA SER A 9 18.24 1.99 30.86
C SER A 9 17.75 2.73 29.61
N SER A 10 16.79 2.24 28.82
CA SER A 10 15.45 1.83 29.23
C SER A 10 14.81 1.04 28.08
N TYR A 11 14.76 -0.29 28.15
CA TYR A 11 14.10 -1.13 27.12
C TYR A 11 13.47 -2.42 27.68
N LEU A 12 13.12 -2.43 28.96
CA LEU A 12 12.59 -3.64 29.63
C LEU A 12 11.35 -3.44 30.50
N ASP A 13 10.71 -2.27 30.48
CA ASP A 13 9.41 -2.08 31.12
C ASP A 13 8.39 -1.61 30.07
N GLY A 14 7.50 -2.51 29.64
CA GLY A 14 6.47 -2.18 28.65
C GLY A 14 5.73 -3.35 28.00
N ILE A 15 6.07 -4.61 28.31
CA ILE A 15 5.33 -5.78 27.80
C ILE A 15 4.74 -6.58 28.97
N THR A 16 3.94 -5.92 29.80
CA THR A 16 3.08 -6.58 30.79
C THR A 16 1.77 -5.80 30.97
N SER A 17 1.02 -5.59 29.89
CA SER A 17 -0.44 -5.46 29.99
C SER A 17 -1.09 -5.76 28.64
N SER A 18 -2.22 -6.46 28.69
CA SER A 18 -3.18 -6.75 27.62
C SER A 18 -2.80 -7.77 26.54
N ALA A 19 -3.03 -9.06 26.86
CA ALA A 19 -3.64 -10.00 25.93
C ALA A 19 -4.34 -11.13 26.72
N PRO A 20 -5.68 -11.24 26.69
CA PRO A 20 -6.40 -12.36 27.28
C PRO A 20 -6.50 -13.55 26.30
N GLU A 21 -6.46 -14.74 26.90
CA GLU A 21 -7.11 -16.00 26.50
C GLU A 21 -6.88 -16.57 25.09
N LEU A 22 -6.04 -17.60 25.00
CA LEU A 22 -6.36 -18.78 24.19
C LEU A 22 -5.58 -20.02 24.69
N TYR A 23 -6.34 -21.09 24.93
CA TYR A 23 -6.01 -22.49 25.28
C TYR A 23 -6.00 -22.89 26.77
N PRO A 24 -7.06 -23.59 27.23
CA PRO A 24 -7.07 -24.38 28.46
C PRO A 24 -6.68 -25.82 28.15
N CYS A 25 -5.64 -26.34 28.80
CA CYS A 25 -5.49 -27.75 29.16
C CYS A 25 -4.24 -27.89 30.02
N LEU A 26 -4.36 -28.61 31.15
CA LEU A 26 -3.36 -28.87 32.20
C LEU A 26 -3.42 -27.91 33.40
N ARG A 27 -4.51 -28.03 34.17
CA ARG A 27 -4.49 -27.84 35.62
C ARG A 27 -5.12 -29.08 36.24
N ASP A 28 -4.28 -29.96 36.78
CA ASP A 28 -4.58 -30.80 37.94
C ASP A 28 -3.24 -31.35 38.45
N GLY A 29 -2.90 -30.99 39.69
CA GLY A 29 -1.66 -31.36 40.37
C GLY A 29 -1.18 -30.25 41.30
N SER A 30 -1.51 -30.36 42.59
CA SER A 30 -1.12 -29.42 43.65
C SER A 30 0.39 -29.41 43.92
N PRO A 31 0.96 -28.28 44.40
CA PRO A 31 2.36 -28.18 44.75
C PRO A 31 2.57 -28.48 46.25
N ALA A 32 3.22 -29.59 46.57
CA ALA A 32 3.89 -29.77 47.85
C ALA A 32 4.95 -30.87 47.67
N ASP A 33 6.07 -30.69 48.35
CA ASP A 33 7.25 -31.56 48.39
C ASP A 33 8.27 -31.35 47.28
N LEU A 34 9.17 -30.38 47.51
CA LEU A 34 10.63 -30.56 47.35
C LEU A 34 11.38 -29.41 48.07
N PRO A 35 12.33 -29.72 48.99
CA PRO A 35 13.14 -28.71 49.66
C PRO A 35 14.30 -28.24 48.78
N GLU A 36 14.70 -26.99 49.02
CA GLU A 36 15.92 -26.37 48.51
C GLU A 36 17.17 -27.04 49.09
N SER A 37 18.10 -27.46 48.22
CA SER A 37 19.53 -27.26 48.47
C SER A 37 20.32 -27.42 47.17
N THR A 38 20.97 -26.32 46.80
CA THR A 38 22.18 -26.21 46.00
C THR A 38 23.12 -27.42 46.12
N ASP A 39 23.40 -28.11 44.99
CA ASP A 39 24.72 -28.70 44.63
C ASP A 39 24.66 -29.63 43.39
N ALA A 40 23.98 -29.24 42.31
CA ALA A 40 23.97 -30.02 41.06
C ALA A 40 23.87 -29.18 39.79
N ARG A 41 24.57 -28.03 39.74
CA ARG A 41 24.71 -27.24 38.50
C ARG A 41 26.11 -27.26 37.87
N ASP A 42 27.09 -27.89 38.52
CA ASP A 42 28.50 -27.89 38.07
C ASP A 42 29.10 -29.29 37.81
N ALA A 43 28.30 -30.33 37.62
CA ALA A 43 28.84 -31.66 37.32
C ALA A 43 28.09 -32.35 36.16
N LEU A 44 28.50 -32.05 34.92
CA LEU A 44 28.80 -32.98 33.82
C LEU A 44 28.79 -32.23 32.46
N PHE A 45 29.80 -31.39 32.26
CA PHE A 45 30.31 -31.08 30.92
C PHE A 45 31.73 -31.65 30.85
N GLU A 46 31.82 -32.98 30.84
CA GLU A 46 33.05 -33.67 30.42
C GLU A 46 32.84 -34.23 29.02
N LEU A 47 33.79 -33.88 28.14
CA LEU A 47 34.02 -34.46 26.82
C LEU A 47 34.44 -35.91 27.00
N THR A 48 33.49 -36.82 27.18
CA THR A 48 33.74 -38.26 27.06
C THR A 48 33.30 -38.76 25.68
N PRO A 49 34.04 -39.71 25.06
CA PRO A 49 33.63 -40.35 23.79
C PRO A 49 32.24 -41.02 23.85
N GLU A 50 31.73 -41.27 25.05
CA GLU A 50 30.43 -41.89 25.30
C GLU A 50 29.27 -40.87 25.20
N GLY A 51 29.48 -39.60 25.55
CA GLY A 51 28.49 -38.53 25.40
C GLY A 51 28.20 -38.18 23.95
N ASP A 52 29.21 -38.23 23.07
CA ASP A 52 29.04 -38.03 21.63
C ASP A 52 28.35 -39.22 20.96
N LYS A 53 28.62 -40.46 21.41
CA LYS A 53 27.88 -41.65 20.97
C LYS A 53 26.41 -41.58 21.37
N ALA A 54 26.10 -41.17 22.61
CA ALA A 54 24.72 -41.01 23.08
C ALA A 54 23.97 -39.91 22.31
N LYS A 55 24.62 -38.78 22.01
CA LYS A 55 24.08 -37.74 21.11
C LYS A 55 23.85 -38.31 19.70
N GLU A 56 24.83 -39.00 19.14
CA GLU A 56 24.75 -39.53 17.78
C GLU A 56 23.66 -40.60 17.65
N GLU A 57 23.45 -41.40 18.69
CA GLU A 57 22.42 -42.43 18.78
C GLU A 57 21.03 -41.83 18.99
N ALA A 58 20.88 -40.79 19.82
CA ALA A 58 19.65 -40.00 19.93
C ALA A 58 19.29 -39.32 18.59
N TRP A 59 20.27 -38.76 17.88
CA TRP A 59 20.12 -38.19 16.54
C TRP A 59 19.86 -39.26 15.46
N ARG A 60 20.36 -40.48 15.63
CA ARG A 60 20.10 -41.64 14.75
C ARG A 60 18.69 -42.17 14.96
N MET A 61 18.20 -42.19 16.20
CA MET A 61 16.81 -42.51 16.53
C MET A 61 15.83 -41.46 16.00
N LEU A 62 16.13 -40.16 16.16
CA LEU A 62 15.32 -39.08 15.57
C LEU A 62 15.31 -39.12 14.02
N ARG A 63 16.43 -39.47 13.38
CA ARG A 63 16.51 -39.71 11.92
C ARG A 63 15.70 -40.92 11.46
N LYS A 64 15.73 -42.04 12.19
CA LYS A 64 14.90 -43.22 11.89
C LYS A 64 13.41 -42.92 12.05
N LYS A 65 13.05 -42.10 13.05
CA LYS A 65 11.68 -41.69 13.32
C LYS A 65 11.16 -40.73 12.25
N HIS A 66 11.97 -39.75 11.83
CA HIS A 66 11.59 -38.81 10.75
C HIS A 66 11.66 -39.40 9.34
N GLY A 67 12.58 -40.32 9.05
CA GLY A 67 12.77 -40.92 7.72
C GLY A 67 11.68 -41.92 7.29
N LYS A 68 10.92 -42.49 8.23
CA LYS A 68 9.77 -43.38 7.94
C LYS A 68 8.40 -42.68 8.01
N THR A 69 8.31 -41.49 8.62
CA THR A 69 7.03 -40.77 8.81
C THR A 69 6.66 -39.78 7.70
N THR A 70 7.53 -39.55 6.72
CA THR A 70 7.37 -38.43 5.76
C THR A 70 6.26 -38.61 4.74
N ASP A 71 5.87 -39.83 4.34
CA ASP A 71 4.81 -39.98 3.31
C ASP A 71 3.43 -40.30 3.90
N HIS A 72 3.37 -41.16 4.93
CA HIS A 72 2.10 -41.55 5.56
C HIS A 72 1.57 -40.48 6.53
N GLY A 73 2.46 -39.88 7.32
CA GLY A 73 2.13 -38.77 8.23
C GLY A 73 1.73 -37.50 7.47
N GLU A 74 2.35 -37.21 6.32
CA GLU A 74 1.96 -36.06 5.48
C GLU A 74 0.65 -36.29 4.73
N ARG A 75 0.33 -37.52 4.29
CA ARG A 75 -1.01 -37.85 3.72
C ARG A 75 -2.12 -37.68 4.76
N GLN A 76 -1.92 -38.16 5.98
CA GLN A 76 -2.90 -38.06 7.06
C GLN A 76 -3.07 -36.61 7.53
N ARG A 77 -1.97 -35.83 7.58
CA ARG A 77 -2.00 -34.39 7.90
C ARG A 77 -2.60 -33.56 6.75
N ARG A 78 -2.36 -33.90 5.48
CA ARG A 78 -3.03 -33.30 4.30
C ARG A 78 -4.53 -33.57 4.30
N SER A 79 -4.96 -34.79 4.61
CA SER A 79 -6.39 -35.11 4.78
C SER A 79 -6.99 -34.28 5.92
N SER A 80 -6.28 -34.10 7.04
CA SER A 80 -6.75 -33.25 8.14
C SER A 80 -6.79 -31.76 7.80
N ILE A 81 -5.85 -31.23 6.99
CA ILE A 81 -5.80 -29.83 6.57
C ILE A 81 -6.85 -29.56 5.49
N ILE A 82 -7.04 -30.48 4.53
CA ILE A 82 -8.09 -30.39 3.52
C ILE A 82 -9.47 -30.52 4.17
N LYS A 83 -9.64 -31.43 5.15
CA LYS A 83 -10.87 -31.51 5.95
C LYS A 83 -11.10 -30.25 6.78
N LYS A 84 -10.07 -29.69 7.44
CA LYS A 84 -10.16 -28.39 8.15
C LYS A 84 -10.42 -27.20 7.22
N SER A 85 -9.92 -27.24 5.98
CA SER A 85 -10.12 -26.18 4.98
C SER A 85 -11.49 -26.31 4.33
N ALA A 86 -11.96 -27.53 4.05
CA ALA A 86 -13.31 -27.83 3.60
C ALA A 86 -14.33 -27.57 4.71
N GLN A 87 -13.98 -27.79 5.97
CA GLN A 87 -14.78 -27.43 7.14
C GLN A 87 -14.79 -25.92 7.36
N LYS A 88 -13.67 -25.19 7.19
CA LYS A 88 -13.66 -23.72 7.13
C LYS A 88 -14.44 -23.16 5.94
N LEU A 89 -14.42 -23.84 4.78
CA LEU A 89 -15.25 -23.46 3.64
C LEU A 89 -16.72 -23.73 3.95
N LYS A 90 -17.04 -24.86 4.58
CA LYS A 90 -18.41 -25.25 4.99
C LYS A 90 -18.92 -24.38 6.13
N GLU A 91 -18.07 -23.89 7.03
CA GLU A 91 -18.35 -22.88 8.06
C GLU A 91 -18.49 -21.49 7.43
N SER A 92 -17.67 -21.16 6.43
CA SER A 92 -17.79 -19.92 5.63
C SER A 92 -19.02 -19.92 4.70
N LEU A 93 -19.51 -21.09 4.27
CA LEU A 93 -20.75 -21.29 3.51
C LEU A 93 -21.97 -21.48 4.44
N SER A 94 -21.74 -21.89 5.69
CA SER A 94 -22.72 -21.92 6.79
C SER A 94 -22.95 -20.54 7.41
N CYS A 95 -22.27 -19.49 6.92
CA CYS A 95 -22.40 -18.11 7.38
C CYS A 95 -23.78 -17.46 7.05
N CYS A 96 -24.75 -18.27 6.61
CA CYS A 96 -26.15 -17.87 6.39
C CYS A 96 -27.08 -18.23 7.56
N THR A 97 -26.57 -18.69 8.71
CA THR A 97 -27.33 -18.64 9.97
C THR A 97 -26.87 -17.44 10.78
N CYS A 98 -27.52 -16.30 10.55
CA CYS A 98 -27.31 -15.09 11.33
C CYS A 98 -27.67 -15.35 12.80
N THR A 99 -26.68 -15.63 13.64
CA THR A 99 -26.86 -15.58 15.09
C THR A 99 -27.11 -14.13 15.51
N GLY A 100 -27.91 -13.91 16.57
CA GLY A 100 -28.19 -12.55 17.07
C GLY A 100 -26.91 -11.78 17.43
N GLU A 101 -25.85 -12.47 17.86
CA GLU A 101 -24.54 -11.89 18.15
C GLU A 101 -23.79 -11.42 16.90
N ALA A 102 -23.86 -12.17 15.79
CA ALA A 102 -23.29 -11.75 14.52
C ALA A 102 -24.00 -10.50 13.98
N CYS A 103 -25.33 -10.42 14.11
CA CYS A 103 -26.11 -9.24 13.75
C CYS A 103 -25.74 -8.03 14.63
N LYS A 104 -25.62 -8.22 15.96
CA LYS A 104 -25.18 -7.16 16.89
C LYS A 104 -23.77 -6.66 16.57
N SER A 105 -22.85 -7.57 16.24
CA SER A 105 -21.47 -7.23 15.85
C SER A 105 -21.43 -6.45 14.52
N TYR A 106 -22.25 -6.85 13.54
CA TYR A 106 -22.40 -6.15 12.27
C TYR A 106 -22.98 -4.74 12.47
N LEU A 107 -24.04 -4.59 13.28
CA LEU A 107 -24.61 -3.28 13.62
C LEU A 107 -23.60 -2.37 14.34
N LYS A 108 -22.81 -2.90 15.28
CA LYS A 108 -21.72 -2.14 15.93
C LYS A 108 -20.59 -1.73 14.98
N ARG A 109 -20.42 -2.43 13.85
CA ARG A 109 -19.47 -2.05 12.80
C ARG A 109 -20.08 -1.01 11.85
N LEU A 110 -21.36 -1.15 11.49
CA LEU A 110 -22.08 -0.23 10.63
C LEU A 110 -22.32 1.13 11.29
N PHE A 111 -22.48 1.15 12.62
CA PHE A 111 -22.65 2.36 13.43
C PHE A 111 -21.48 2.53 14.42
N PRO A 112 -20.30 3.00 13.96
CA PRO A 112 -19.13 3.15 14.82
C PRO A 112 -19.35 4.11 16.00
N PHE A 113 -20.33 5.02 15.91
CA PHE A 113 -20.69 5.94 17.00
C PHE A 113 -20.98 5.18 18.31
N THR A 114 -21.54 3.97 18.23
CA THR A 114 -21.80 3.14 19.42
C THR A 114 -20.53 2.80 20.19
N ARG A 115 -19.41 2.55 19.50
CA ARG A 115 -18.10 2.31 20.14
C ARG A 115 -17.53 3.56 20.77
N VAL A 116 -17.81 4.72 20.16
CA VAL A 116 -17.42 6.02 20.72
C VAL A 116 -18.18 6.27 22.04
N LEU A 117 -19.48 5.97 22.09
CA LEU A 117 -20.27 6.09 23.33
C LEU A 117 -19.87 5.06 24.39
N ASP A 118 -19.61 3.81 24.01
CA ASP A 118 -19.22 2.74 24.94
C ASP A 118 -17.94 3.09 25.75
N GLY A 119 -17.03 3.88 25.16
CA GLY A 119 -15.79 4.36 25.81
C GLY A 119 -15.82 5.82 26.28
N TYR A 120 -16.97 6.50 26.24
CA TYR A 120 -17.02 7.95 26.47
C TYR A 120 -17.03 8.33 27.95
N SER A 121 -16.03 9.09 28.39
CA SER A 121 -15.97 9.60 29.77
C SER A 121 -16.55 11.01 29.84
N GLY A 122 -17.87 11.10 30.08
CA GLY A 122 -18.63 12.36 30.00
C GLY A 122 -18.06 13.52 30.84
N LEU A 123 -17.43 13.25 31.99
CA LEU A 123 -16.83 14.29 32.83
C LEU A 123 -15.52 14.88 32.27
N TYR A 124 -14.79 14.12 31.45
CA TYR A 124 -13.46 14.51 30.97
C TYR A 124 -13.43 14.87 29.48
N ASP A 125 -14.29 14.26 28.67
CA ASP A 125 -14.29 14.43 27.22
C ASP A 125 -15.29 15.49 26.74
N LEU A 126 -16.43 15.64 27.44
CA LEU A 126 -17.50 16.55 27.05
C LEU A 126 -17.08 18.02 26.98
N PRO A 127 -16.33 18.58 27.94
CA PRO A 127 -15.92 19.99 27.85
C PRO A 127 -15.04 20.25 26.61
N CYS A 128 -14.09 19.35 26.33
CA CYS A 128 -13.22 19.44 25.16
C CYS A 128 -14.01 19.32 23.86
N ASP A 129 -14.91 18.33 23.76
CA ASP A 129 -15.73 18.10 22.56
C ASP A 129 -16.75 19.22 22.32
N VAL A 130 -17.32 19.81 23.38
CA VAL A 130 -18.23 20.96 23.25
C VAL A 130 -17.47 22.19 22.77
N ILE A 131 -16.30 22.49 23.33
CA ILE A 131 -15.50 23.66 22.92
C ILE A 131 -14.99 23.48 21.49
N ALA A 132 -14.51 22.28 21.14
CA ALA A 132 -14.14 21.93 19.77
C ALA A 132 -15.35 22.00 18.84
N GLY A 133 -16.52 21.50 19.25
CA GLY A 133 -17.76 21.50 18.46
C GLY A 133 -18.28 22.89 18.18
N LEU A 134 -18.26 23.77 19.18
CA LEU A 134 -18.57 25.19 19.01
C LEU A 134 -17.57 25.84 18.05
N THR A 135 -16.27 25.66 18.28
CA THR A 135 -15.21 26.25 17.43
C THR A 135 -15.33 25.81 15.97
N VAL A 136 -15.50 24.51 15.74
CA VAL A 136 -15.68 23.92 14.40
C VAL A 136 -17.01 24.37 13.81
N GLY A 137 -18.11 24.33 14.55
CA GLY A 137 -19.42 24.80 14.08
C GLY A 137 -19.41 26.27 13.66
N ILE A 138 -18.64 27.11 14.35
CA ILE A 138 -18.41 28.50 13.96
C ILE A 138 -17.66 28.58 12.64
N MET A 139 -16.70 27.71 12.38
CA MET A 139 -16.00 27.65 11.09
C MET A 139 -16.90 27.12 9.95
N HIS A 140 -17.86 26.24 10.25
CA HIS A 140 -18.80 25.71 9.25
C HIS A 140 -19.62 26.81 8.58
N ILE A 141 -20.01 27.84 9.33
CA ILE A 141 -20.87 28.93 8.87
C ILE A 141 -20.21 29.72 7.71
N PRO A 142 -19.11 30.46 7.92
CA PRO A 142 -18.47 31.24 6.87
C PRO A 142 -17.93 30.35 5.76
N GLN A 143 -17.24 29.25 6.09
CA GLN A 143 -16.61 28.41 5.07
C GLN A 143 -17.65 27.73 4.19
N GLY A 144 -18.73 27.21 4.77
CA GLY A 144 -19.85 26.65 4.02
C GLY A 144 -20.43 27.66 3.03
N MET A 145 -20.72 28.88 3.50
CA MET A 145 -21.23 29.97 2.66
C MET A 145 -20.27 30.37 1.54
N ALA A 146 -18.98 30.55 1.85
CA ALA A 146 -17.97 30.85 0.83
C ALA A 146 -17.86 29.75 -0.23
N TYR A 147 -17.94 28.49 0.17
CA TYR A 147 -17.90 27.37 -0.75
C TYR A 147 -19.15 27.31 -1.65
N ALA A 148 -20.33 27.62 -1.13
CA ALA A 148 -21.54 27.76 -1.95
C ALA A 148 -21.42 28.91 -2.97
N LEU A 149 -20.90 30.08 -2.55
CA LEU A 149 -20.64 31.20 -3.45
C LEU A 149 -19.62 30.84 -4.54
N LEU A 150 -18.62 30.02 -4.21
CA LEU A 150 -17.69 29.51 -5.21
C LEU A 150 -18.39 28.61 -6.24
N THR A 151 -19.38 27.80 -5.84
CA THR A 151 -20.25 27.00 -6.74
C THR A 151 -21.28 27.81 -7.54
N GLN A 152 -21.35 29.14 -7.36
CA GLN A 152 -22.43 30.00 -7.88
C GLN A 152 -23.81 29.63 -7.32
N LEU A 153 -23.86 28.95 -6.19
CA LEU A 153 -25.10 28.66 -5.48
C LEU A 153 -25.31 29.67 -4.35
N PRO A 154 -26.56 29.96 -3.97
CA PRO A 154 -26.85 30.76 -2.80
C PRO A 154 -26.13 30.23 -1.54
N PRO A 155 -25.63 31.11 -0.64
CA PRO A 155 -24.88 30.73 0.56
C PRO A 155 -25.54 29.65 1.43
N VAL A 156 -26.87 29.60 1.44
CA VAL A 156 -27.68 28.68 2.23
C VAL A 156 -27.39 27.20 1.93
N TYR A 157 -27.10 26.85 0.67
CA TYR A 157 -26.76 25.46 0.29
C TYR A 157 -25.44 25.00 0.94
N GLY A 158 -24.55 25.94 1.23
CA GLY A 158 -23.32 25.69 1.98
C GLY A 158 -23.56 25.39 3.45
N LEU A 159 -24.58 26.03 4.05
CA LEU A 159 -25.03 25.75 5.42
C LEU A 159 -25.72 24.38 5.49
N TYR A 160 -26.56 24.02 4.51
CA TYR A 160 -27.17 22.69 4.43
C TYR A 160 -26.11 21.58 4.38
N THR A 161 -25.11 21.75 3.52
CA THR A 161 -23.98 20.82 3.39
C THR A 161 -23.11 20.77 4.65
N SER A 162 -23.08 21.85 5.41
CA SER A 162 -22.38 21.93 6.69
C SER A 162 -23.18 21.36 7.87
N PHE A 163 -24.41 20.90 7.63
CA PHE A 163 -25.29 20.28 8.61
C PHE A 163 -25.55 18.80 8.30
N PHE A 164 -26.21 18.48 7.18
CA PHE A 164 -26.72 17.13 6.91
C PHE A 164 -25.58 16.09 6.79
N PRO A 165 -24.59 16.23 5.89
CA PRO A 165 -23.47 15.28 5.81
C PRO A 165 -22.70 15.08 7.11
N VAL A 166 -22.59 16.13 7.93
CA VAL A 166 -21.83 16.16 9.18
C VAL A 166 -22.53 15.36 10.26
N LEU A 167 -23.85 15.55 10.38
CA LEU A 167 -24.69 14.76 11.27
C LEU A 167 -24.69 13.28 10.89
N ILE A 168 -24.75 12.97 9.59
CA ILE A 168 -24.71 11.59 9.12
C ILE A 168 -23.32 10.97 9.34
N TYR A 169 -22.24 11.74 9.14
CA TYR A 169 -20.88 11.25 9.39
C TYR A 169 -20.64 10.92 10.86
N PHE A 170 -21.24 11.68 11.79
CA PHE A 170 -21.21 11.34 13.22
C PHE A 170 -21.72 9.91 13.50
N LEU A 171 -22.72 9.43 12.74
CA LEU A 171 -23.32 8.12 12.94
C LEU A 171 -22.50 6.98 12.31
N PHE A 172 -21.97 7.19 11.11
CA PHE A 172 -21.37 6.14 10.28
C PHE A 172 -19.83 6.19 10.18
N GLY A 173 -19.22 7.34 10.48
CA GLY A 173 -17.78 7.58 10.36
C GLY A 173 -16.97 6.87 11.44
N THR A 174 -15.78 6.41 11.09
CA THR A 174 -14.85 5.73 12.01
C THR A 174 -13.81 6.68 12.59
N SER A 175 -13.44 7.73 11.87
CA SER A 175 -12.47 8.70 12.37
C SER A 175 -13.05 9.54 13.50
N LYS A 176 -12.26 9.80 14.56
CA LYS A 176 -12.69 10.58 15.73
C LYS A 176 -12.55 12.10 15.55
N HIS A 177 -11.66 12.54 14.66
CA HIS A 177 -11.23 13.94 14.55
C HIS A 177 -11.57 14.61 13.21
N VAL A 178 -12.09 13.82 12.25
CA VAL A 178 -12.44 14.34 10.93
C VAL A 178 -13.70 15.20 11.02
N SER A 179 -13.62 16.39 10.42
CA SER A 179 -14.74 17.31 10.21
C SER A 179 -15.12 17.31 8.72
N VAL A 180 -16.38 16.96 8.41
CA VAL A 180 -16.90 16.82 7.03
C VAL A 180 -17.37 18.14 6.44
N ALA A 181 -16.84 18.52 5.28
CA ALA A 181 -17.05 19.80 4.62
C ALA A 181 -17.20 19.67 3.10
N ILE A 182 -17.19 20.81 2.44
CA ILE A 182 -16.99 20.93 1.00
C ILE A 182 -15.49 21.14 0.72
N ILE A 183 -14.99 20.56 -0.37
CA ILE A 183 -13.64 20.81 -0.87
C ILE A 183 -13.69 21.61 -2.17
N TYR A 184 -12.76 22.56 -2.31
CA TYR A 184 -12.61 23.42 -3.48
C TYR A 184 -12.54 22.68 -4.83
N THR A 185 -11.87 21.52 -4.89
CA THR A 185 -11.78 20.73 -6.12
C THR A 185 -13.14 20.22 -6.58
N ILE A 186 -13.96 19.75 -5.64
CA ILE A 186 -15.31 19.24 -5.90
C ILE A 186 -16.20 20.38 -6.43
N ILE A 187 -16.05 21.59 -5.87
CA ILE A 187 -16.74 22.80 -6.32
C ILE A 187 -16.44 23.09 -7.80
N ILE A 188 -15.16 23.10 -8.19
CA ILE A 188 -14.77 23.37 -9.59
C ILE A 188 -15.38 22.32 -10.52
N ILE A 189 -15.30 21.03 -10.17
CA ILE A 189 -15.78 19.97 -11.05
C ILE A 189 -17.30 20.09 -11.23
N ILE A 190 -18.06 20.35 -10.17
CA ILE A 190 -19.52 20.57 -10.26
C ILE A 190 -19.85 21.74 -11.20
N ILE A 191 -19.09 22.83 -11.14
CA ILE A 191 -19.28 23.98 -12.03
C ILE A 191 -18.93 23.64 -13.48
N ILE A 192 -17.84 22.90 -13.70
CA ILE A 192 -17.44 22.46 -15.05
C ILE A 192 -18.51 21.55 -15.65
N ILE A 193 -19.03 20.59 -14.88
CA ILE A 193 -20.13 19.73 -15.30
C ILE A 193 -21.33 20.58 -15.69
N PHE A 194 -21.72 21.53 -14.83
CA PHE A 194 -22.82 22.44 -15.14
C PHE A 194 -22.59 23.20 -16.45
N ILE A 195 -21.39 23.76 -16.67
CA ILE A 195 -21.04 24.48 -17.90
C ILE A 195 -21.11 23.55 -19.11
N ILE A 196 -20.43 22.41 -19.09
CA ILE A 196 -20.37 21.46 -20.21
C ILE A 196 -21.77 21.00 -20.61
N VAL A 197 -22.61 20.65 -19.62
CA VAL A 197 -23.93 20.10 -19.89
C VAL A 197 -24.96 21.18 -20.25
N SER A 198 -24.77 22.43 -19.79
CA SER A 198 -25.69 23.55 -20.09
C SER A 198 -25.37 24.29 -21.41
N LEU A 199 -24.13 24.21 -21.91
CA LEU A 199 -23.70 24.87 -23.16
C LEU A 199 -24.52 24.47 -24.41
N PRO A 200 -24.93 23.19 -24.62
CA PRO A 200 -25.75 22.80 -25.76
C PRO A 200 -27.14 23.47 -25.78
N TYR A 201 -27.67 23.84 -24.61
CA TYR A 201 -29.02 24.44 -24.49
C TYR A 201 -29.02 25.94 -24.87
N SER A 202 -27.89 26.64 -24.69
CA SER A 202 -27.78 28.08 -24.96
C SER A 202 -27.64 28.46 -26.44
N ASN A 203 -27.26 27.53 -27.32
CA ASN A 203 -27.12 27.80 -28.76
C ASN A 203 -28.45 27.78 -29.52
N GLY A 204 -29.56 27.47 -28.83
CA GLY A 204 -30.88 27.29 -29.42
C GLY A 204 -31.82 28.49 -29.38
N SER A 205 -31.36 29.74 -29.32
CA SER A 205 -32.21 30.91 -29.67
C SER A 205 -31.41 32.21 -29.78
N ALA A 206 -30.70 32.38 -30.89
CA ALA A 206 -30.20 33.69 -31.28
C ALA A 206 -31.23 34.38 -32.16
N ASN A 207 -32.08 35.25 -31.59
CA ASN A 207 -32.65 36.40 -32.30
C ASN A 207 -33.23 37.49 -31.37
N HIS A 208 -32.73 38.71 -31.57
CA HIS A 208 -33.31 40.03 -31.30
C HIS A 208 -33.40 40.63 -29.86
N GLY A 209 -32.30 41.27 -29.44
CA GLY A 209 -32.18 42.74 -29.42
C GLY A 209 -32.85 43.59 -28.33
N VAL A 210 -33.98 43.21 -27.73
CA VAL A 210 -34.71 44.08 -26.76
C VAL A 210 -35.06 43.37 -25.45
N TRP A 211 -34.81 42.06 -25.36
CA TRP A 211 -35.14 41.25 -24.19
C TRP A 211 -34.05 41.19 -23.10
N ASN A 212 -32.86 41.77 -23.31
CA ASN A 212 -31.69 41.57 -22.44
C ASN A 212 -31.82 42.05 -20.97
N SER A 213 -32.82 42.87 -20.61
CA SER A 213 -33.03 43.31 -19.23
C SER A 213 -34.13 42.54 -18.49
N ILE A 214 -35.17 42.07 -19.18
CA ILE A 214 -36.29 41.30 -18.60
C ILE A 214 -36.06 39.78 -18.70
N PHE A 215 -35.36 39.29 -19.75
CA PHE A 215 -34.93 37.88 -19.79
C PHE A 215 -33.91 37.56 -18.69
N ARG A 216 -33.10 38.54 -18.24
CA ARG A 216 -32.00 38.30 -17.31
C ARG A 216 -32.46 37.98 -15.88
N SER A 217 -33.64 38.44 -15.47
CA SER A 217 -34.16 38.21 -14.11
C SER A 217 -35.03 36.96 -13.99
N ARG A 218 -35.83 36.61 -15.01
CA ARG A 218 -36.61 35.34 -15.02
C ARG A 218 -35.74 34.10 -15.25
N HIS A 219 -34.67 34.21 -16.03
CA HIS A 219 -33.79 33.08 -16.30
C HIS A 219 -32.84 32.76 -15.12
N LEU A 220 -32.58 33.73 -14.22
CA LEU A 220 -31.66 33.50 -13.09
C LEU A 220 -32.18 32.43 -12.13
N SER A 221 -33.46 32.47 -11.76
CA SER A 221 -34.07 31.49 -10.86
C SER A 221 -34.22 30.10 -11.50
N GLU A 222 -34.51 30.02 -12.80
CA GLU A 222 -34.54 28.74 -13.54
C GLU A 222 -33.14 28.13 -13.68
N LEU A 223 -32.13 28.97 -13.96
CA LEU A 223 -30.72 28.54 -14.03
C LEU A 223 -30.22 28.06 -12.67
N GLU A 224 -30.57 28.75 -11.59
CA GLU A 224 -30.27 28.32 -10.22
C GLU A 224 -30.89 26.96 -9.90
N GLU A 225 -32.15 26.72 -10.29
CA GLU A 225 -32.81 25.42 -10.08
C GLU A 225 -32.10 24.29 -10.84
N ILE A 226 -31.68 24.56 -12.08
CA ILE A 226 -30.92 23.61 -12.90
C ILE A 226 -29.53 23.34 -12.29
N GLN A 227 -28.81 24.39 -11.85
CA GLN A 227 -27.51 24.29 -11.19
C GLN A 227 -27.58 23.44 -9.93
N VAL A 228 -28.57 23.71 -9.07
CA VAL A 228 -28.84 22.93 -7.86
C VAL A 228 -29.15 21.49 -8.24
N GLY A 229 -29.98 21.27 -9.27
CA GLY A 229 -30.30 19.93 -9.78
C GLY A 229 -29.08 19.10 -10.16
N TYR A 230 -28.14 19.66 -10.93
CA TYR A 230 -26.88 18.97 -11.27
C TYR A 230 -25.98 18.75 -10.06
N ALA A 231 -25.86 19.73 -9.17
CA ALA A 231 -25.06 19.58 -7.95
C ALA A 231 -25.58 18.43 -7.07
N MET A 232 -26.91 18.31 -6.90
CA MET A 232 -27.52 17.21 -6.16
C MET A 232 -27.39 15.87 -6.90
N ALA A 233 -27.51 15.84 -8.23
CA ALA A 233 -27.36 14.63 -9.02
C ALA A 233 -25.94 14.05 -8.94
N VAL A 234 -24.91 14.90 -9.04
CA VAL A 234 -23.51 14.51 -8.82
C VAL A 234 -23.34 13.98 -7.41
N THR A 235 -23.88 14.67 -6.41
CA THR A 235 -23.75 14.29 -4.99
C THR A 235 -24.39 12.94 -4.70
N PHE A 236 -25.60 12.71 -5.22
CA PHE A 236 -26.28 11.43 -5.13
C PHE A 236 -25.48 10.31 -5.80
N THR A 237 -24.99 10.55 -7.02
CA THR A 237 -24.26 9.56 -7.82
C THR A 237 -22.92 9.22 -7.18
N VAL A 238 -22.17 10.21 -6.68
CA VAL A 238 -20.95 10.00 -5.88
C VAL A 238 -21.26 9.16 -4.64
N GLY A 239 -22.33 9.50 -3.91
CA GLY A 239 -22.70 8.77 -2.71
C GLY A 239 -23.05 7.30 -2.98
N LEU A 240 -23.78 7.05 -4.08
CA LEU A 240 -24.10 5.70 -4.55
C LEU A 240 -22.83 4.93 -4.92
N LEU A 241 -21.93 5.53 -5.71
CA LEU A 241 -20.66 4.92 -6.08
C LEU A 241 -19.81 4.61 -4.84
N GLN A 242 -19.73 5.49 -3.85
CA GLN A 242 -18.99 5.27 -2.62
C GLN A 242 -19.54 4.07 -1.82
N ILE A 243 -20.87 3.91 -1.72
CA ILE A 243 -21.49 2.72 -1.10
C ILE A 243 -21.13 1.46 -1.90
N VAL A 244 -21.19 1.49 -3.24
CA VAL A 244 -20.81 0.36 -4.09
C VAL A 244 -19.35 -0.02 -3.87
N LEU A 245 -18.42 0.94 -3.87
CA LEU A 245 -17.00 0.68 -3.63
C LEU A 245 -16.74 0.13 -2.22
N GLY A 246 -17.45 0.65 -1.20
CA GLY A 246 -17.35 0.18 0.18
C GLY A 246 -17.90 -1.24 0.38
N THR A 247 -19.03 -1.56 -0.24
CA THR A 247 -19.64 -2.91 -0.19
C THR A 247 -18.82 -3.95 -0.94
N LEU A 248 -18.20 -3.59 -2.07
CA LEU A 248 -17.21 -4.41 -2.79
C LEU A 248 -15.87 -4.54 -2.04
N ARG A 249 -15.72 -3.89 -0.88
CA ARG A 249 -14.51 -3.86 -0.05
C ARG A 249 -13.26 -3.35 -0.79
N LEU A 250 -13.44 -2.36 -1.65
CA LEU A 250 -12.35 -1.73 -2.41
C LEU A 250 -11.50 -0.78 -1.56
N GLY A 251 -11.74 -0.69 -0.26
CA GLY A 251 -10.89 -0.01 0.71
C GLY A 251 -9.44 -0.49 0.73
N PHE A 252 -9.16 -1.71 0.24
CA PHE A 252 -7.78 -2.20 0.12
C PHE A 252 -6.89 -1.29 -0.75
N LEU A 253 -7.47 -0.56 -1.71
CA LEU A 253 -6.74 0.36 -2.58
C LEU A 253 -6.01 1.46 -1.78
N THR A 254 -6.54 1.81 -0.60
CA THR A 254 -5.90 2.79 0.30
C THR A 254 -4.56 2.32 0.87
N THR A 255 -4.29 1.02 0.86
CA THR A 255 -2.97 0.46 1.24
C THR A 255 -1.85 0.99 0.35
N PHE A 256 -2.18 1.39 -0.89
CA PHE A 256 -1.21 1.94 -1.84
C PHE A 256 -1.02 3.46 -1.70
N LEU A 257 -1.75 4.13 -0.80
CA LEU A 257 -1.53 5.54 -0.46
C LEU A 257 -0.42 5.65 0.59
N SER A 258 0.82 5.66 0.13
CA SER A 258 1.99 5.84 1.00
C SER A 258 2.01 7.23 1.65
N ASP A 259 2.63 7.35 2.81
CA ASP A 259 2.68 8.63 3.53
C ASP A 259 3.39 9.74 2.73
N PRO A 260 4.47 9.48 1.96
CA PRO A 260 5.08 10.49 1.08
C PRO A 260 4.14 10.96 -0.03
N LEU A 261 3.32 10.05 -0.61
CA LEU A 261 2.31 10.41 -1.60
C LEU A 261 1.26 11.33 -0.98
N ILE A 262 0.71 10.94 0.17
CA ILE A 262 -0.31 11.71 0.89
C ILE A 262 0.21 13.11 1.23
N SER A 263 1.41 13.20 1.82
CA SER A 263 2.06 14.46 2.19
C SER A 263 2.29 15.37 0.97
N GLY A 264 2.81 14.84 -0.14
CA GLY A 264 3.03 15.61 -1.37
C GLY A 264 1.73 16.11 -2.00
N PHE A 265 0.71 15.24 -2.03
CA PHE A 265 -0.63 15.56 -2.51
C PHE A 265 -1.32 16.65 -1.67
N THR A 266 -1.36 16.51 -0.34
CA THR A 266 -2.01 17.49 0.53
C THR A 266 -1.30 18.85 0.51
N THR A 267 0.02 18.85 0.35
CA THR A 267 0.80 20.09 0.18
C THR A 267 0.44 20.79 -1.15
N GLY A 268 0.35 20.04 -2.25
CA GLY A 268 -0.06 20.59 -3.54
C GLY A 268 -1.51 21.10 -3.54
N ALA A 269 -2.43 20.36 -2.92
CA ALA A 269 -3.83 20.78 -2.76
C ALA A 269 -3.94 22.06 -1.91
N ALA A 270 -3.12 22.19 -0.86
CA ALA A 270 -3.06 23.41 -0.05
C ALA A 270 -2.66 24.65 -0.87
N ILE A 271 -1.79 24.51 -1.87
CA ILE A 271 -1.45 25.61 -2.80
C ILE A 271 -2.67 26.02 -3.62
N HIS A 272 -3.43 25.09 -4.18
CA HIS A 272 -4.67 25.41 -4.91
C HIS A 272 -5.70 26.15 -4.03
N VAL A 273 -5.89 25.67 -2.79
CA VAL A 273 -6.80 26.34 -1.85
C VAL A 273 -6.27 27.74 -1.53
N PHE A 274 -4.98 27.89 -1.23
CA PHE A 274 -4.37 29.19 -0.97
C PHE A 274 -4.58 30.17 -2.14
N SER A 275 -4.27 29.73 -3.37
CA SER A 275 -4.45 30.53 -4.59
C SER A 275 -5.90 30.98 -4.79
N SER A 276 -6.88 30.15 -4.44
CA SER A 276 -8.30 30.51 -4.53
C SER A 276 -8.71 31.64 -3.58
N GLN A 277 -8.00 31.81 -2.47
CA GLN A 277 -8.28 32.84 -1.47
C GLN A 277 -7.61 34.19 -1.79
N VAL A 278 -6.57 34.20 -2.64
CA VAL A 278 -5.83 35.41 -3.00
C VAL A 278 -6.76 36.50 -3.56
N LYS A 279 -7.71 36.15 -4.43
CA LYS A 279 -8.68 37.11 -5.00
C LYS A 279 -9.54 37.79 -3.94
N SER A 280 -10.01 37.04 -2.93
CA SER A 280 -10.85 37.55 -1.83
C SER A 280 -10.03 38.32 -0.80
N ALA A 281 -8.76 37.95 -0.61
CA ALA A 281 -7.82 38.68 0.24
C ALA A 281 -7.52 40.09 -0.30
N PHE A 282 -7.42 40.24 -1.63
CA PHE A 282 -7.15 41.53 -2.29
C PHE A 282 -8.43 42.25 -2.75
N GLY A 283 -9.59 41.60 -2.73
CA GLY A 283 -10.85 42.18 -3.19
C GLY A 283 -10.89 42.45 -4.70
N VAL A 284 -10.29 41.55 -5.50
CA VAL A 284 -10.21 41.67 -6.96
C VAL A 284 -10.92 40.50 -7.66
N HIS A 285 -11.55 40.77 -8.81
CA HIS A 285 -12.20 39.74 -9.61
C HIS A 285 -11.23 39.12 -10.63
N VAL A 286 -10.76 37.91 -10.31
CA VAL A 286 -9.89 37.10 -11.19
C VAL A 286 -10.75 36.13 -12.01
N GLU A 287 -10.44 35.99 -13.30
CA GLU A 287 -11.10 35.03 -14.18
C GLU A 287 -10.79 33.58 -13.77
N ARG A 288 -11.71 32.68 -14.10
CA ARG A 288 -11.58 31.26 -13.75
C ARG A 288 -10.98 30.49 -14.93
N PHE A 289 -9.83 29.89 -14.70
CA PHE A 289 -9.18 29.00 -15.65
C PHE A 289 -9.40 27.53 -15.25
N SER A 290 -9.54 26.66 -16.25
CA SER A 290 -9.70 25.21 -16.09
C SER A 290 -8.61 24.47 -16.86
N GLY A 291 -8.32 23.23 -16.43
CA GLY A 291 -7.33 22.37 -17.07
C GLY A 291 -5.89 22.52 -16.55
N PRO A 292 -4.92 21.86 -17.20
CA PRO A 292 -3.52 21.92 -16.82
C PRO A 292 -2.99 23.36 -16.79
N LEU A 293 -2.13 23.65 -15.83
CA LEU A 293 -1.50 24.95 -15.61
C LEU A 293 -2.48 26.09 -15.23
N LYS A 294 -3.72 25.77 -14.81
CA LYS A 294 -4.71 26.78 -14.37
C LYS A 294 -4.18 27.76 -13.33
N LEU A 295 -3.30 27.31 -12.41
CA LEU A 295 -2.69 28.17 -11.40
C LEU A 295 -1.82 29.25 -12.05
N VAL A 296 -1.02 28.90 -13.05
CA VAL A 296 -0.13 29.84 -13.75
C VAL A 296 -0.96 30.92 -14.44
N PHE A 297 -2.02 30.53 -15.14
CA PHE A 297 -2.93 31.50 -15.78
C PHE A 297 -3.68 32.37 -14.77
N SER A 298 -4.15 31.78 -13.67
CA SER A 298 -4.84 32.52 -12.60
C SER A 298 -3.92 33.56 -11.95
N TYR A 299 -2.65 33.22 -11.69
CA TYR A 299 -1.67 34.18 -11.17
C TYR A 299 -1.29 35.24 -12.20
N LYS A 300 -1.23 34.90 -13.50
CA LYS A 300 -1.02 35.89 -14.56
C LYS A 300 -2.14 36.94 -14.58
N ASP A 301 -3.40 36.50 -14.54
CA ASP A 301 -4.56 37.41 -14.52
C ASP A 301 -4.63 38.23 -13.20
N PHE A 302 -4.34 37.59 -12.07
CA PHE A 302 -4.24 38.28 -10.79
C PHE A 302 -3.16 39.38 -10.81
N LEU A 303 -1.97 39.09 -11.35
CA LEU A 303 -0.89 40.08 -11.45
C LEU A 303 -1.26 41.26 -12.35
N SER A 304 -2.03 41.05 -13.43
CA SER A 304 -2.53 42.15 -14.25
C SER A 304 -3.56 43.03 -13.55
N LYS A 305 -4.36 42.46 -12.65
CA LYS A 305 -5.41 43.17 -11.90
C LYS A 305 -4.98 43.65 -10.52
N LEU A 306 -3.72 43.45 -10.16
CA LEU A 306 -3.16 43.91 -8.89
C LEU A 306 -3.38 45.43 -8.63
N PRO A 307 -3.32 46.32 -9.64
CA PRO A 307 -3.64 47.74 -9.44
C PRO A 307 -5.09 48.02 -9.02
N GLU A 308 -6.03 47.12 -9.30
CA GLU A 308 -7.47 47.25 -8.97
C GLU A 308 -7.80 46.78 -7.54
N THR A 309 -6.78 46.52 -6.72
CA THR A 309 -6.92 46.03 -5.35
C THR A 309 -7.74 46.98 -4.48
N ASN A 310 -8.75 46.44 -3.79
CA ASN A 310 -9.46 47.17 -2.77
C ASN A 310 -8.60 47.24 -1.49
N MET A 311 -8.02 48.42 -1.22
CA MET A 311 -7.11 48.64 -0.10
C MET A 311 -7.75 48.37 1.26
N VAL A 312 -9.07 48.59 1.40
CA VAL A 312 -9.81 48.32 2.64
C VAL A 312 -9.90 46.81 2.86
N THR A 313 -10.27 46.06 1.82
CA THR A 313 -10.33 44.59 1.84
C THR A 313 -8.96 43.98 2.14
N PHE A 314 -7.91 44.48 1.49
CA PHE A 314 -6.54 44.02 1.71
C PHE A 314 -6.07 44.28 3.15
N THR A 315 -6.27 45.50 3.66
CA THR A 315 -5.88 45.87 5.02
C THR A 315 -6.66 45.05 6.06
N ALA A 316 -7.97 44.87 5.87
CA ALA A 316 -8.79 44.02 6.72
C ALA A 316 -8.27 42.57 6.75
N THR A 317 -7.88 42.01 5.60
CA THR A 317 -7.30 40.67 5.51
C THR A 317 -5.98 40.59 6.29
N VAL A 318 -5.06 41.53 6.10
CA VAL A 318 -3.76 41.55 6.78
C VAL A 318 -3.96 41.66 8.30
N VAL A 319 -4.83 42.56 8.76
CA VAL A 319 -5.14 42.72 10.19
C VAL A 319 -5.75 41.43 10.75
N ALA A 320 -6.70 40.81 10.05
CA ALA A 320 -7.30 39.55 10.46
C ALA A 320 -6.24 38.44 10.58
N ILE A 321 -5.33 38.30 9.59
CA ILE A 321 -4.23 37.32 9.65
C ILE A 321 -3.32 37.59 10.86
N MET A 322 -2.94 38.85 11.09
CA MET A 322 -2.08 39.22 12.22
C MET A 322 -2.73 38.91 13.56
N VAL A 323 -4.02 39.21 13.72
CA VAL A 323 -4.78 38.90 14.94
C VAL A 323 -4.90 37.38 15.14
N LEU A 324 -5.24 36.63 14.08
CA LEU A 324 -5.34 35.17 14.13
C LEU A 324 -4.01 34.52 14.52
N LEU A 325 -2.90 34.96 13.92
CA LEU A 325 -1.56 34.45 14.24
C LEU A 325 -1.14 34.86 15.66
N ALA A 326 -1.42 36.09 16.09
CA ALA A 326 -1.11 36.55 17.44
C ALA A 326 -1.84 35.74 18.51
N ILE A 327 -3.14 35.45 18.31
CA ILE A 327 -3.91 34.62 19.24
C ILE A 327 -3.40 33.17 19.20
N ARG A 328 -3.21 32.59 18.01
CA ARG A 328 -2.83 31.19 17.87
C ARG A 328 -1.42 30.89 18.38
N GLU A 329 -0.45 31.74 18.05
CA GLU A 329 0.95 31.53 18.42
C GLU A 329 1.32 32.18 19.75
N GLY A 330 0.81 33.38 20.03
CA GLY A 330 1.11 34.13 21.23
C GLY A 330 0.33 33.68 22.47
N ILE A 331 -0.93 33.26 22.30
CA ILE A 331 -1.80 32.84 23.41
C ILE A 331 -1.91 31.31 23.46
N ASN A 332 -2.41 30.68 22.40
CA ASN A 332 -2.77 29.26 22.44
C ASN A 332 -1.54 28.33 22.49
N ASN A 333 -0.45 28.66 21.79
CA ASN A 333 0.79 27.87 21.82
C ASN A 333 1.74 28.21 22.97
N ASN A 334 1.47 29.29 23.72
CA ASN A 334 2.34 29.71 24.82
C ASN A 334 2.01 28.94 26.11
N LYS A 335 3.02 28.24 26.65
CA LYS A 335 2.87 27.38 27.84
C LYS A 335 2.33 28.12 29.07
N THR A 336 2.70 29.40 29.22
CA THR A 336 2.28 30.24 30.36
C THR A 336 0.78 30.55 30.31
N PHE A 337 0.28 30.96 29.15
CA PHE A 337 -1.14 31.25 28.95
C PHE A 337 -2.00 29.99 28.93
N LYS A 338 -1.49 28.88 28.39
CA LYS A 338 -2.16 27.58 28.44
C LYS A 338 -2.45 27.12 29.86
N THR A 339 -1.54 27.44 30.80
CA THR A 339 -1.72 27.16 32.23
C THR A 339 -2.75 28.11 32.87
N ALA A 340 -2.73 29.39 32.50
CA ALA A 340 -3.69 30.39 33.00
C ALA A 340 -5.14 30.15 32.53
N LEU A 341 -5.33 29.70 31.28
CA LEU A 341 -6.64 29.38 30.68
C LEU A 341 -7.11 27.94 31.00
N LYS A 342 -6.49 27.24 31.96
CA LYS A 342 -6.82 25.85 32.33
C LYS A 342 -6.89 24.89 31.13
N GLY A 343 -6.04 25.13 30.12
CA GLY A 343 -5.98 24.29 28.92
C GLY A 343 -7.09 24.50 27.88
N VAL A 344 -8.01 25.47 28.07
CA VAL A 344 -9.04 25.80 27.07
C VAL A 344 -8.46 26.75 26.01
N PRO A 345 -8.43 26.37 24.73
CA PRO A 345 -7.92 27.22 23.66
C PRO A 345 -8.95 28.30 23.28
N VAL A 346 -8.47 29.51 22.99
CA VAL A 346 -9.32 30.63 22.59
C VAL A 346 -9.75 30.44 21.13
N PRO A 347 -11.06 30.49 20.80
CA PRO A 347 -11.56 30.39 19.43
C PRO A 347 -11.29 31.69 18.66
N ALA A 348 -10.07 31.84 18.15
CA ALA A 348 -9.60 33.04 17.46
C ALA A 348 -10.46 33.39 16.23
N GLU A 349 -10.89 32.36 15.50
CA GLU A 349 -11.72 32.47 14.30
C GLU A 349 -13.07 33.14 14.62
N LEU A 350 -13.71 32.75 15.72
CA LEU A 350 -14.98 33.35 16.16
C LEU A 350 -14.83 34.83 16.46
N MET A 351 -13.80 35.19 17.22
CA MET A 351 -13.57 36.57 17.64
C MET A 351 -13.38 37.47 16.42
N VAL A 352 -12.63 37.01 15.43
CA VAL A 352 -12.39 37.77 14.19
C VAL A 352 -13.65 37.85 13.33
N ILE A 353 -14.49 36.80 13.28
CA ILE A 353 -15.79 36.85 12.59
C ILE A 353 -16.72 37.88 13.25
N ILE A 354 -16.92 37.80 14.57
CA ILE A 354 -17.80 38.71 15.30
C ILE A 354 -17.32 40.15 15.17
N ALA A 355 -16.04 40.41 15.46
CA ALA A 355 -15.47 41.76 15.35
C ALA A 355 -15.54 42.27 13.90
N GLY A 356 -15.25 41.40 12.95
CA GLY A 356 -15.35 41.66 11.52
C GLY A 356 -16.72 42.11 11.05
N THR A 357 -17.76 41.35 11.42
CA THR A 357 -19.14 41.68 11.12
C THR A 357 -19.57 43.00 11.77
N ILE A 358 -19.25 43.19 13.06
CA ILE A 358 -19.61 44.43 13.79
C ILE A 358 -18.95 45.65 13.15
N LEU A 359 -17.66 45.56 12.83
CA LEU A 359 -16.93 46.64 12.16
C LEU A 359 -17.48 46.87 10.75
N SER A 360 -17.77 45.81 10.00
CA SER A 360 -18.34 45.92 8.65
C SER A 360 -19.69 46.63 8.64
N HIS A 361 -20.56 46.27 9.58
CA HIS A 361 -21.87 46.89 9.76
C HIS A 361 -21.74 48.35 10.20
N HIS A 362 -20.93 48.63 11.22
CA HIS A 362 -20.79 49.98 11.78
C HIS A 362 -20.18 50.97 10.79
N PHE A 363 -19.19 50.53 10.01
CA PHE A 363 -18.53 51.35 8.98
C PHE A 363 -19.17 51.22 7.60
N SER A 364 -20.29 50.48 7.46
CA SER A 364 -20.98 50.27 6.18
C SER A 364 -20.03 49.93 5.01
N LEU A 365 -19.08 49.03 5.26
CA LEU A 365 -17.95 48.76 4.35
C LEU A 365 -18.39 48.33 2.95
N HIS A 366 -19.53 47.63 2.85
CA HIS A 366 -20.08 47.23 1.57
C HIS A 366 -20.55 48.43 0.73
N LYS A 367 -21.27 49.38 1.34
CA LYS A 367 -21.88 50.53 0.66
C LYS A 367 -20.86 51.61 0.33
N GLU A 368 -19.97 51.93 1.26
CA GLU A 368 -19.03 53.05 1.11
C GLU A 368 -17.71 52.65 0.45
N HIS A 369 -17.21 51.44 0.77
CA HIS A 369 -15.88 50.99 0.35
C HIS A 369 -15.91 49.83 -0.66
N LYS A 370 -17.10 49.44 -1.14
CA LYS A 370 -17.29 48.34 -2.11
C LYS A 370 -16.59 47.05 -1.67
N VAL A 371 -16.61 46.75 -0.38
CA VAL A 371 -16.10 45.49 0.15
C VAL A 371 -17.11 44.39 -0.14
N ASP A 372 -16.66 43.28 -0.70
CA ASP A 372 -17.52 42.12 -0.95
C ASP A 372 -17.94 41.46 0.37
N VAL A 373 -19.25 41.38 0.60
CA VAL A 373 -19.87 40.71 1.75
C VAL A 373 -20.69 39.50 1.28
N ILE A 374 -21.15 38.68 2.22
CA ILE A 374 -21.92 37.46 1.91
C ILE A 374 -23.28 37.78 1.29
N GLY A 375 -23.95 38.83 1.75
CA GLY A 375 -25.29 39.22 1.30
C GLY A 375 -26.41 38.41 1.94
N HIS A 376 -27.63 38.52 1.41
CA HIS A 376 -28.84 37.98 2.03
C HIS A 376 -28.81 36.45 2.19
N ILE A 377 -29.11 35.97 3.39
CA ILE A 377 -29.12 34.54 3.73
C ILE A 377 -30.56 34.11 4.05
N PRO A 378 -31.24 33.34 3.18
CA PRO A 378 -32.58 32.84 3.48
C PRO A 378 -32.54 31.91 4.70
N THR A 379 -33.50 32.08 5.60
CA THR A 379 -33.66 31.27 6.81
C THR A 379 -34.66 30.15 6.58
N GLY A 380 -34.44 29.00 7.22
CA GLY A 380 -35.34 27.84 7.15
C GLY A 380 -34.70 26.59 6.54
N PHE A 381 -35.36 25.45 6.74
CA PHE A 381 -34.91 24.16 6.23
C PHE A 381 -35.21 24.00 4.73
N PRO A 382 -34.37 23.25 3.99
CA PRO A 382 -34.67 22.93 2.61
C PRO A 382 -35.86 21.97 2.54
N VAL A 383 -36.69 22.13 1.52
CA VAL A 383 -37.71 21.13 1.18
C VAL A 383 -37.00 19.96 0.52
N ALA A 384 -37.23 18.74 1.02
CA ALA A 384 -36.66 17.55 0.41
C ALA A 384 -37.15 17.41 -1.03
N SER A 385 -36.24 17.30 -1.99
CA SER A 385 -36.56 17.25 -3.41
C SER A 385 -35.82 16.11 -4.10
N LEU A 386 -36.55 15.37 -4.94
CA LEU A 386 -36.00 14.32 -5.81
C LEU A 386 -35.89 14.77 -7.28
N THR A 387 -36.03 16.07 -7.54
CA THR A 387 -35.97 16.64 -8.91
C THR A 387 -34.61 16.44 -9.59
N PHE A 388 -33.56 16.10 -8.82
CA PHE A 388 -32.22 15.85 -9.34
C PHE A 388 -32.07 14.53 -10.10
N ILE A 389 -32.95 13.54 -9.88
CA ILE A 389 -32.83 12.20 -10.49
C ILE A 389 -32.81 12.29 -12.02
N LYS A 390 -33.50 13.27 -12.60
CA LYS A 390 -33.53 13.51 -14.05
C LYS A 390 -32.17 13.84 -14.66
N TYR A 391 -31.23 14.37 -13.87
CA TYR A 391 -29.89 14.76 -14.31
C TYR A 391 -28.82 13.68 -14.02
N VAL A 392 -29.16 12.60 -13.32
CA VAL A 392 -28.20 11.54 -12.95
C VAL A 392 -27.52 10.91 -14.16
N PRO A 393 -28.24 10.54 -15.25
CA PRO A 393 -27.60 9.92 -16.42
C PRO A 393 -26.49 10.78 -17.04
N ASP A 394 -26.61 12.11 -16.97
CA ASP A 394 -25.68 13.06 -17.60
C ASP A 394 -24.35 13.17 -16.84
N VAL A 395 -24.31 12.75 -15.56
CA VAL A 395 -23.18 13.01 -14.67
C VAL A 395 -22.46 11.76 -14.18
N ILE A 396 -22.84 10.56 -14.63
CA ILE A 396 -22.30 9.28 -14.13
C ILE A 396 -20.78 9.19 -14.30
N GLY A 397 -20.27 9.53 -15.50
CA GLY A 397 -18.85 9.42 -15.82
C GLY A 397 -17.99 10.33 -14.94
N GLU A 398 -18.35 11.60 -14.85
CA GLU A 398 -17.63 12.60 -14.06
C GLU A 398 -17.74 12.34 -12.54
N SER A 399 -18.88 11.81 -12.09
CA SER A 399 -19.09 11.43 -10.69
C SER A 399 -18.14 10.34 -10.22
N PHE A 400 -17.64 9.48 -11.11
CA PHE A 400 -16.63 8.47 -10.75
C PHE A 400 -15.29 9.10 -10.35
N ALA A 401 -14.83 10.11 -11.09
CA ALA A 401 -13.59 10.83 -10.76
C ALA A 401 -13.72 11.58 -9.42
N ILE A 402 -14.87 12.23 -9.18
CA ILE A 402 -15.17 12.90 -7.91
C ILE A 402 -15.24 11.89 -6.77
N CYS A 403 -15.86 10.71 -6.99
CA CYS A 403 -15.96 9.65 -6.00
C CYS A 403 -14.57 9.20 -5.50
N VAL A 404 -13.66 8.87 -6.43
CA VAL A 404 -12.29 8.45 -6.09
C VAL A 404 -11.52 9.57 -5.40
N THR A 405 -11.59 10.80 -5.95
CA THR A 405 -10.84 11.94 -5.42
C THR A 405 -11.32 12.36 -4.04
N SER A 406 -12.64 12.50 -3.85
CA SER A 406 -13.23 12.87 -2.55
C SER A 406 -12.95 11.83 -1.48
N PHE A 407 -13.02 10.54 -1.81
CA PHE A 407 -12.68 9.49 -0.85
C PHE A 407 -11.19 9.48 -0.51
N ALA A 408 -10.30 9.58 -1.50
CA ALA A 408 -8.86 9.56 -1.26
C ALA A 408 -8.40 10.74 -0.38
N ILE A 409 -8.93 11.95 -0.62
CA ILE A 409 -8.67 13.10 0.25
C ILE A 409 -9.19 12.83 1.66
N SER A 410 -10.43 12.35 1.77
CA SER A 410 -11.05 12.11 3.07
C SER A 410 -10.30 11.08 3.91
N PHE A 411 -9.97 9.95 3.28
CA PHE A 411 -9.23 8.88 3.92
C PHE A 411 -7.81 9.30 4.29
N ALA A 412 -7.13 10.07 3.43
CA ALA A 412 -5.81 10.62 3.75
C ALA A 412 -5.83 11.49 5.02
N ILE A 413 -6.83 12.37 5.15
CA ILE A 413 -6.99 13.22 6.33
C ILE A 413 -7.35 12.38 7.57
N ALA A 414 -8.25 11.41 7.40
CA ALA A 414 -8.62 10.48 8.47
C ALA A 414 -7.40 9.70 8.98
N LYS A 415 -6.58 9.18 8.07
CA LYS A 415 -5.36 8.43 8.37
C LYS A 415 -4.32 9.29 9.09
N ILE A 416 -4.05 10.52 8.62
CA ILE A 416 -3.12 11.44 9.29
C ILE A 416 -3.52 11.68 10.76
N LEU A 417 -4.82 11.86 11.02
CA LEU A 417 -5.34 12.06 12.37
C LEU A 417 -5.33 10.77 13.22
N ALA A 418 -5.56 9.64 12.57
CA ALA A 418 -5.52 8.31 13.18
C ALA A 418 -4.10 7.96 13.66
N ASP A 419 -3.12 8.15 12.78
CA ASP A 419 -1.70 7.94 13.09
C ASP A 419 -1.20 8.90 14.19
N LYS A 420 -1.71 10.15 14.20
CA LYS A 420 -1.36 11.14 15.24
C LYS A 420 -1.87 10.76 16.64
N HIS A 421 -3.04 10.11 16.72
CA HIS A 421 -3.74 9.79 17.97
C HIS A 421 -3.80 8.30 18.28
N ASP A 422 -3.01 7.49 17.58
CA ASP A 422 -2.85 6.05 17.79
C ASP A 422 -4.18 5.28 17.76
N TYR A 423 -4.99 5.52 16.73
CA TYR A 423 -6.19 4.72 16.43
C TYR A 423 -6.23 4.30 14.95
N GLU A 424 -7.08 3.34 14.63
CA GLU A 424 -7.25 2.86 13.25
C GLU A 424 -8.56 3.35 12.62
N VAL A 425 -8.55 3.55 11.31
CA VAL A 425 -9.70 3.96 10.48
C VAL A 425 -9.99 2.84 9.49
N ASP A 426 -11.23 2.33 9.44
CA ASP A 426 -11.62 1.29 8.47
C ASP A 426 -11.97 1.95 7.13
N PRO A 427 -11.18 1.74 6.06
CA PRO A 427 -11.41 2.41 4.79
C PRO A 427 -12.76 2.03 4.14
N ASN A 428 -13.25 0.80 4.35
CA ASN A 428 -14.51 0.36 3.76
C ASN A 428 -15.71 0.99 4.47
N GLN A 429 -15.60 1.17 5.78
CA GLN A 429 -16.62 1.87 6.55
C GLN A 429 -16.62 3.37 6.24
N GLU A 430 -15.46 3.99 6.00
CA GLU A 430 -15.39 5.38 5.53
C GLU A 430 -16.07 5.56 4.16
N PHE A 431 -15.90 4.61 3.22
CA PHE A 431 -16.62 4.63 1.94
C PHE A 431 -18.14 4.65 2.17
N ILE A 432 -18.64 3.78 3.05
CA ILE A 432 -20.08 3.73 3.38
C ILE A 432 -20.51 5.02 4.08
N ALA A 433 -19.72 5.55 5.02
CA ALA A 433 -20.04 6.76 5.77
C ALA A 433 -20.21 7.97 4.85
N TYR A 434 -19.22 8.25 3.99
CA TYR A 434 -19.34 9.34 3.00
C TYR A 434 -20.45 9.08 2.00
N GLY A 435 -20.63 7.83 1.58
CA GLY A 435 -21.67 7.47 0.64
C GLY A 435 -23.08 7.75 1.15
N VAL A 436 -23.37 7.34 2.39
CA VAL A 436 -24.66 7.63 3.05
C VAL A 436 -24.80 9.13 3.33
N SER A 437 -23.74 9.81 3.80
CA SER A 437 -23.73 11.27 3.99
C SER A 437 -24.09 12.04 2.72
N ASN A 438 -23.55 11.62 1.57
CA ASN A 438 -23.80 12.27 0.29
C ASN A 438 -25.20 11.93 -0.28
N ILE A 439 -25.69 10.69 -0.15
CA ILE A 439 -27.05 10.35 -0.55
C ILE A 439 -28.08 11.15 0.27
N VAL A 440 -27.99 11.12 1.59
CA VAL A 440 -28.91 11.87 2.46
C VAL A 440 -28.78 13.37 2.17
N GLY A 441 -27.55 13.87 2.06
CA GLY A 441 -27.27 15.26 1.71
C GLY A 441 -27.96 15.70 0.41
N SER A 442 -27.89 14.90 -0.66
CA SER A 442 -28.50 15.23 -1.96
C SER A 442 -30.02 15.40 -1.89
N THR A 443 -30.70 14.62 -1.05
CA THR A 443 -32.16 14.73 -0.85
C THR A 443 -32.55 15.98 -0.07
N CYS A 444 -31.62 16.51 0.73
CA CYS A 444 -31.79 17.72 1.55
C CYS A 444 -31.06 18.93 0.97
N SER A 445 -30.90 18.99 -0.35
CA SER A 445 -30.25 20.11 -1.05
C SER A 445 -28.82 20.41 -0.57
N SER A 446 -28.04 19.38 -0.21
CA SER A 446 -26.61 19.49 0.09
C SER A 446 -25.78 18.94 -1.06
N PHE A 447 -24.69 19.63 -1.40
CA PHE A 447 -23.77 19.18 -2.43
C PHE A 447 -22.62 18.35 -1.85
N CYS A 448 -21.84 17.73 -2.74
CA CYS A 448 -20.93 16.65 -2.39
C CYS A 448 -19.92 17.06 -1.31
N SER A 449 -19.89 16.25 -0.25
CA SER A 449 -19.10 16.46 0.95
C SER A 449 -17.91 15.48 1.06
N SER A 450 -16.88 15.91 1.77
CA SER A 450 -15.61 15.20 1.99
C SER A 450 -14.92 15.74 3.25
N ALA A 451 -13.88 15.10 3.77
CA ALA A 451 -13.18 15.65 4.96
C ALA A 451 -12.52 17.01 4.66
N SER A 452 -12.72 17.99 5.54
CA SER A 452 -11.93 19.23 5.52
C SER A 452 -10.72 19.12 6.42
N LEU A 453 -9.57 19.27 5.80
CA LEU A 453 -8.30 19.26 6.50
C LEU A 453 -8.16 20.46 7.46
N SER A 454 -8.54 21.66 7.03
CA SER A 454 -8.45 22.87 7.86
C SER A 454 -9.27 22.75 9.14
N ARG A 455 -10.52 22.29 9.03
CA ARG A 455 -11.41 22.15 10.19
C ARG A 455 -11.04 20.97 11.07
N SER A 456 -10.62 19.84 10.47
CA SER A 456 -10.16 18.68 11.25
C SER A 456 -8.89 19.00 12.06
N MET A 457 -7.97 19.80 11.50
CA MET A 457 -6.78 20.26 12.24
C MET A 457 -7.11 21.27 13.34
N VAL A 458 -8.15 22.10 13.17
CA VAL A 458 -8.61 23.00 14.23
C VAL A 458 -9.29 22.21 15.35
N GLN A 459 -10.16 21.25 14.99
CA GLN A 459 -10.78 20.33 15.94
C GLN A 459 -9.73 19.63 16.82
N ASP A 460 -8.74 19.03 16.18
CA ASP A 460 -7.61 18.37 16.83
C ASP A 460 -6.75 19.36 17.65
N GLY A 461 -6.46 20.54 17.09
CA GLY A 461 -5.70 21.59 17.78
C GLY A 461 -6.39 22.15 19.03
N VAL A 462 -7.74 22.15 19.04
CA VAL A 462 -8.55 22.56 20.18
C VAL A 462 -8.65 21.46 21.25
N GLY A 463 -8.26 20.23 20.90
CA GLY A 463 -8.30 19.08 21.78
C GLY A 463 -9.64 18.33 21.75
N GLY A 464 -10.42 18.46 20.66
CA GLY A 464 -11.57 17.58 20.43
C GLY A 464 -11.12 16.13 20.36
N LYS A 465 -11.84 15.21 21.00
CA LYS A 465 -11.46 13.80 21.19
C LYS A 465 -12.36 12.84 20.45
N THR A 466 -13.61 13.22 20.21
CA THR A 466 -14.62 12.34 19.61
C THR A 466 -15.46 13.03 18.53
N GLN A 467 -16.27 12.24 17.82
CA GLN A 467 -17.23 12.77 16.85
C GLN A 467 -18.43 13.49 17.47
N ILE A 468 -18.57 13.53 18.81
CA ILE A 468 -19.57 14.40 19.46
C ILE A 468 -19.36 15.87 19.08
N VAL A 469 -18.12 16.24 18.75
CA VAL A 469 -17.77 17.52 18.11
C VAL A 469 -18.66 17.82 16.91
N SER A 470 -18.86 16.85 16.02
CA SER A 470 -19.70 16.99 14.82
C SER A 470 -21.19 17.12 15.14
N LEU A 471 -21.66 16.53 16.24
CA LEU A 471 -23.02 16.70 16.72
C LEU A 471 -23.24 18.12 17.26
N VAL A 472 -22.34 18.60 18.12
CA VAL A 472 -22.40 19.96 18.69
C VAL A 472 -22.31 21.01 17.59
N SER A 473 -21.42 20.82 16.61
CA SER A 473 -21.30 21.73 15.47
C SER A 473 -22.57 21.75 14.61
N SER A 474 -23.20 20.59 14.38
CA SER A 474 -24.46 20.49 13.63
C SER A 474 -25.61 21.23 14.33
N VAL A 475 -25.72 21.12 15.67
CA VAL A 475 -26.71 21.87 16.45
C VAL A 475 -26.49 23.38 16.31
N LEU A 476 -25.23 23.83 16.36
CA LEU A 476 -24.92 25.25 16.19
C LEU A 476 -25.29 25.77 14.78
N VAL A 477 -25.00 25.00 13.73
CA VAL A 477 -25.37 25.36 12.35
C VAL A 477 -26.90 25.48 12.20
N VAL A 478 -27.67 24.59 12.83
CA VAL A 478 -29.15 24.70 12.84
C VAL A 478 -29.62 25.99 13.51
N ILE A 479 -29.03 26.37 14.65
CA ILE A 479 -29.36 27.65 15.31
C ILE A 479 -29.09 28.83 14.39
N VAL A 480 -27.99 28.79 13.64
CA VAL A 480 -27.63 29.86 12.71
C VAL A 480 -28.59 29.92 11.53
N LEU A 481 -28.90 28.77 10.94
CA LEU A 481 -29.81 28.64 9.81
C LEU A 481 -31.24 29.09 10.14
N LEU A 482 -31.68 28.93 11.39
CA LEU A 482 -33.03 29.32 11.83
C LEU A 482 -33.13 30.74 12.39
N ALA A 483 -32.06 31.26 13.02
CA ALA A 483 -32.15 32.52 13.78
C ALA A 483 -31.02 33.53 13.49
N LEU A 484 -29.77 33.09 13.32
CA LEU A 484 -28.62 34.00 13.24
C LEU A 484 -28.19 34.34 11.80
N GLY A 485 -28.80 33.76 10.78
CA GLY A 485 -28.49 34.00 9.36
C GLY A 485 -28.37 35.49 9.00
N PRO A 486 -29.36 36.34 9.34
CA PRO A 486 -29.31 37.78 9.04
C PRO A 486 -28.12 38.52 9.66
N LEU A 487 -27.55 38.01 10.76
CA LEU A 487 -26.37 38.63 11.38
C LEU A 487 -25.09 38.45 10.54
N PHE A 488 -25.08 37.52 9.59
CA PHE A 488 -23.90 37.24 8.76
C PHE A 488 -23.93 37.94 7.40
N GLU A 489 -24.98 38.68 7.05
CA GLU A 489 -25.11 39.33 5.73
C GLU A 489 -23.98 40.35 5.46
N ASP A 490 -23.59 41.10 6.50
CA ASP A 490 -22.54 42.11 6.45
C ASP A 490 -21.12 41.55 6.62
N LEU A 491 -20.95 40.23 6.78
CA LEU A 491 -19.63 39.62 7.00
C LEU A 491 -18.75 39.76 5.73
N PRO A 492 -17.55 40.39 5.82
CA PRO A 492 -16.66 40.54 4.67
C PRO A 492 -15.99 39.24 4.21
N ASN A 493 -15.93 39.01 2.90
CA ASN A 493 -15.25 37.86 2.28
C ASN A 493 -13.73 37.82 2.58
N SER A 494 -13.10 38.97 2.84
CA SER A 494 -11.68 39.07 3.26
C SER A 494 -11.38 38.32 4.56
N ILE A 495 -12.31 38.34 5.51
CA ILE A 495 -12.13 37.70 6.81
C ILE A 495 -12.16 36.17 6.65
N LEU A 496 -13.05 35.67 5.78
CA LEU A 496 -13.11 34.26 5.43
C LEU A 496 -11.80 33.80 4.78
N ALA A 497 -11.27 34.60 3.84
CA ALA A 497 -10.00 34.33 3.19
C ALA A 497 -8.84 34.28 4.19
N ALA A 498 -8.77 35.22 5.14
CA ALA A 498 -7.76 35.26 6.20
C ALA A 498 -7.77 33.97 7.05
N ILE A 499 -8.95 33.51 7.48
CA ILE A 499 -9.10 32.28 8.26
C ILE A 499 -8.59 31.06 7.48
N ILE A 500 -8.97 30.95 6.21
CA ILE A 500 -8.53 29.82 5.36
C ILE A 500 -7.01 29.87 5.19
N ILE A 501 -6.42 31.03 4.87
CA ILE A 501 -4.96 31.18 4.69
C ILE A 501 -4.19 30.75 5.94
N VAL A 502 -4.60 31.21 7.14
CA VAL A 502 -3.93 30.84 8.40
C VAL A 502 -4.05 29.35 8.70
N SER A 503 -5.18 28.73 8.34
CA SER A 503 -5.40 27.29 8.56
C SER A 503 -4.48 26.39 7.72
N LEU A 504 -4.00 26.86 6.56
CA LEU A 504 -3.13 26.10 5.65
C LEU A 504 -1.66 26.04 6.09
N LYS A 505 -1.24 26.83 7.09
CA LYS A 505 0.15 26.88 7.59
C LYS A 505 0.69 25.50 7.96
N GLY A 506 -0.13 24.65 8.58
CA GLY A 506 0.27 23.30 8.99
C GLY A 506 0.64 22.39 7.82
N LEU A 507 -0.05 22.54 6.69
CA LEU A 507 0.14 21.74 5.48
C LEU A 507 1.36 22.20 4.70
N LEU A 508 1.52 23.51 4.55
CA LEU A 508 2.72 24.05 3.90
C LEU A 508 4.00 23.76 4.70
N LYS A 509 3.91 23.45 6.00
CA LYS A 509 5.06 23.01 6.80
C LYS A 509 5.57 21.61 6.40
N GLN A 510 4.77 20.79 5.70
CA GLN A 510 5.18 19.47 5.22
C GLN A 510 6.36 19.52 4.23
N PHE A 511 6.60 20.66 3.57
CA PHE A 511 7.84 20.89 2.81
C PHE A 511 9.13 20.65 3.62
N GLY A 512 9.07 20.75 4.95
CA GLY A 512 10.20 20.42 5.82
C GLY A 512 10.60 18.94 5.80
N GLU A 513 9.72 18.04 5.37
CA GLU A 513 9.97 16.59 5.35
C GLU A 513 10.94 16.17 4.23
N LEU A 514 11.07 16.95 3.16
CA LEU A 514 11.89 16.62 1.98
C LEU A 514 13.34 16.33 2.35
N ARG A 515 13.91 17.13 3.27
CA ARG A 515 15.30 16.94 3.73
C ARG A 515 15.49 15.64 4.50
N ARG A 516 14.45 15.18 5.21
CA ARG A 516 14.46 13.88 5.89
C ARG A 516 14.32 12.76 4.87
N LEU A 517 13.34 12.84 3.97
CA LEU A 517 13.10 11.83 2.93
C LEU A 517 14.32 11.62 2.05
N TRP A 518 14.97 12.69 1.59
CA TRP A 518 16.18 12.59 0.75
C TRP A 518 17.33 11.82 1.42
N ARG A 519 17.48 11.93 2.75
CA ARG A 519 18.53 11.21 3.50
C ARG A 519 18.18 9.75 3.78
N VAL A 520 16.88 9.41 3.84
CA VAL A 520 16.40 8.07 4.19
C VAL A 520 16.16 7.23 2.94
N SER A 521 15.32 7.70 2.02
CA SER A 521 14.94 6.97 0.80
C SER A 521 14.75 7.96 -0.35
N LYS A 522 15.64 7.88 -1.35
CA LYS A 522 15.54 8.68 -2.58
C LYS A 522 14.27 8.38 -3.37
N ILE A 523 13.71 7.18 -3.23
CA ILE A 523 12.47 6.77 -3.89
C ILE A 523 11.27 7.45 -3.22
N ASP A 524 11.21 7.46 -1.89
CA ASP A 524 10.11 8.09 -1.16
C ASP A 524 10.11 9.61 -1.40
N PHE A 525 11.30 10.20 -1.48
CA PHE A 525 11.48 11.58 -1.92
C PHE A 525 10.95 11.83 -3.33
N SER A 526 11.23 10.92 -4.29
CA SER A 526 10.75 11.10 -5.66
C SER A 526 9.24 10.94 -5.77
N VAL A 527 8.63 10.03 -4.99
CA VAL A 527 7.16 9.90 -4.89
C VAL A 527 6.53 11.18 -4.38
N TRP A 528 7.08 11.76 -3.30
CA TRP A 528 6.60 13.04 -2.77
C TRP A 528 6.69 14.15 -3.82
N LEU A 529 7.85 14.28 -4.48
CA LEU A 529 8.11 15.35 -5.45
C LEU A 529 7.22 15.24 -6.69
N VAL A 530 7.10 14.04 -7.27
CA VAL A 530 6.26 13.81 -8.46
C VAL A 530 4.80 14.09 -8.14
N THR A 531 4.30 13.59 -7.00
CA THR A 531 2.92 13.82 -6.59
C THR A 531 2.65 15.31 -6.37
N PHE A 532 3.55 16.01 -5.68
CA PHE A 532 3.44 17.45 -5.44
C PHE A 532 3.41 18.25 -6.75
N LEU A 533 4.37 18.02 -7.66
CA LEU A 533 4.46 18.74 -8.93
C LEU A 533 3.25 18.44 -9.83
N ALA A 534 2.84 17.18 -9.91
CA ALA A 534 1.65 16.79 -10.68
C ALA A 534 0.40 17.47 -10.12
N THR A 535 0.22 17.50 -8.79
CA THR A 535 -0.91 18.18 -8.14
C THR A 535 -0.93 19.68 -8.44
N VAL A 536 0.21 20.35 -8.38
CA VAL A 536 0.30 21.81 -8.63
C VAL A 536 0.05 22.16 -10.10
N PHE A 537 0.69 21.44 -11.03
CA PHE A 537 0.66 21.80 -12.44
C PHE A 537 -0.48 21.17 -13.24
N LEU A 538 -0.92 19.97 -12.89
CA LEU A 538 -1.93 19.23 -13.64
C LEU A 538 -3.31 19.23 -12.96
N ASP A 539 -3.42 19.81 -11.76
CA ASP A 539 -4.60 19.82 -10.88
C ASP A 539 -4.63 18.63 -9.91
N VAL A 540 -5.52 18.72 -8.92
CA VAL A 540 -5.54 17.86 -7.72
C VAL A 540 -5.90 16.41 -8.06
N ASP A 541 -6.91 16.21 -8.91
CA ASP A 541 -7.36 14.90 -9.38
C ASP A 541 -6.27 14.14 -10.16
N LEU A 542 -5.67 14.77 -11.17
CA LEU A 542 -4.57 14.18 -11.94
C LEU A 542 -3.32 14.01 -11.09
N GLY A 543 -3.05 14.94 -10.17
CA GLY A 543 -1.94 14.84 -9.22
C GLY A 543 -2.00 13.58 -8.36
N LEU A 544 -3.18 13.26 -7.83
CA LEU A 544 -3.40 12.05 -7.06
C LEU A 544 -3.23 10.78 -7.91
N LEU A 545 -3.83 10.76 -9.10
CA LEU A 545 -3.75 9.61 -10.01
C LEU A 545 -2.31 9.31 -10.42
N ILE A 546 -1.57 10.35 -10.84
CA ILE A 546 -0.16 10.23 -11.24
C ILE A 546 0.69 9.84 -10.04
N GLY A 547 0.45 10.43 -8.87
CA GLY A 547 1.13 10.05 -7.62
C GLY A 547 0.93 8.59 -7.27
N LEU A 548 -0.30 8.08 -7.38
CA LEU A 548 -0.63 6.68 -7.09
C LEU A 548 0.05 5.72 -8.07
N ILE A 549 -0.04 5.97 -9.37
CA ILE A 549 0.63 5.17 -10.40
C ILE A 549 2.15 5.19 -10.17
N TYR A 550 2.71 6.38 -9.93
CA TYR A 550 4.15 6.51 -9.70
C TYR A 550 4.59 5.83 -8.40
N ASN A 551 3.79 5.81 -7.34
CA ASN A 551 4.12 5.09 -6.10
C ASN A 551 4.19 3.55 -6.31
N LEU A 552 3.41 3.01 -7.24
CA LEU A 552 3.44 1.58 -7.58
C LEU A 552 4.66 1.19 -8.43
N VAL A 553 5.14 2.08 -9.30
CA VAL A 553 6.23 1.77 -10.24
C VAL A 553 7.53 1.33 -9.54
N PRO A 554 8.09 2.06 -8.54
CA PRO A 554 9.28 1.63 -7.82
C PRO A 554 9.10 0.31 -7.07
N ILE A 555 7.89 0.02 -6.58
CA ILE A 555 7.58 -1.27 -5.94
C ILE A 555 7.73 -2.40 -6.97
N LEU A 556 7.14 -2.23 -8.15
CA LEU A 556 7.24 -3.19 -9.25
C LEU A 556 8.68 -3.38 -9.72
N LEU A 557 9.44 -2.29 -9.90
CA LEU A 557 10.83 -2.35 -10.34
C LEU A 557 11.73 -3.05 -9.30
N ARG A 558 11.54 -2.78 -8.00
CA ARG A 558 12.29 -3.47 -6.93
C ARG A 558 11.99 -4.97 -6.87
N THR A 559 10.77 -5.39 -7.21
CA THR A 559 10.41 -6.82 -7.26
C THR A 559 10.96 -7.55 -8.50
N GLN A 560 11.26 -6.82 -9.57
CA GLN A 560 11.81 -7.38 -10.80
C GLN A 560 13.32 -7.63 -10.73
N GLU A 561 14.07 -6.76 -10.06
CA GLU A 561 15.53 -6.88 -9.89
C GLU A 561 15.91 -7.00 -8.40
N PRO A 562 15.53 -8.11 -7.74
CA PRO A 562 15.86 -8.30 -6.34
C PRO A 562 17.31 -8.72 -6.14
N TYR A 563 17.77 -8.58 -4.91
CA TYR A 563 19.10 -9.02 -4.51
C TYR A 563 19.24 -10.54 -4.66
N HIS A 564 20.37 -10.98 -5.23
CA HIS A 564 20.71 -12.37 -5.40
C HIS A 564 22.20 -12.60 -5.09
N CYS A 565 22.50 -13.76 -4.52
CA CYS A 565 23.83 -14.10 -4.07
C CYS A 565 24.07 -15.62 -4.04
N LEU A 566 25.35 -15.99 -3.92
CA LEU A 566 25.76 -17.34 -3.59
C LEU A 566 26.03 -17.46 -2.09
N LEU A 567 25.54 -18.53 -1.48
CA LEU A 567 25.77 -18.83 -0.08
C LEU A 567 26.98 -19.76 0.11
N GLY A 568 27.75 -19.50 1.17
CA GLY A 568 28.87 -20.30 1.65
C GLY A 568 28.64 -20.79 3.07
N LYS A 569 29.36 -21.84 3.47
CA LYS A 569 29.28 -22.40 4.82
C LYS A 569 30.22 -21.63 5.77
N LEU A 570 29.73 -21.28 6.95
CA LEU A 570 30.56 -20.73 8.01
C LEU A 570 31.34 -21.86 8.74
N PRO A 571 32.65 -21.69 9.02
CA PRO A 571 33.41 -22.71 9.74
C PRO A 571 32.84 -22.97 11.14
N GLY A 572 32.72 -24.25 11.52
CA GLY A 572 32.23 -24.66 12.84
C GLY A 572 30.71 -24.57 13.05
N ALA A 573 29.94 -24.09 12.07
CA ALA A 573 28.47 -24.01 12.14
C ALA A 573 27.80 -24.58 10.89
N ASP A 574 26.57 -25.10 11.03
CA ASP A 574 25.74 -25.55 9.90
C ASP A 574 24.87 -24.40 9.34
N ILE A 575 25.48 -23.21 9.22
CA ILE A 575 24.82 -21.99 8.73
C ILE A 575 25.42 -21.61 7.37
N TYR A 576 24.55 -21.24 6.44
CA TYR A 576 24.91 -20.77 5.10
C TYR A 576 24.63 -19.27 5.00
N VAL A 577 25.65 -18.49 4.63
CA VAL A 577 25.58 -17.01 4.55
C VAL A 577 26.15 -16.50 3.25
N ASP A 578 25.83 -15.27 2.88
CA ASP A 578 26.27 -14.64 1.65
C ASP A 578 27.80 -14.49 1.59
N LEU A 579 28.42 -15.06 0.55
CA LEU A 579 29.85 -14.98 0.26
C LEU A 579 30.33 -13.55 -0.02
N LYS A 580 29.46 -12.67 -0.52
CA LYS A 580 29.80 -11.26 -0.83
C LYS A 580 29.95 -10.44 0.45
N VAL A 581 29.17 -10.76 1.49
CA VAL A 581 29.11 -10.00 2.75
C VAL A 581 30.05 -10.60 3.80
N HIS A 582 30.06 -11.93 3.94
CA HIS A 582 30.80 -12.62 4.99
C HIS A 582 32.08 -13.27 4.45
N ARG A 583 33.23 -12.64 4.71
CA ARG A 583 34.55 -13.14 4.26
C ARG A 583 34.99 -14.47 4.88
N GLU A 584 34.43 -14.83 6.03
CA GLU A 584 34.73 -16.09 6.73
C GLU A 584 33.98 -17.29 6.12
N ALA A 585 32.96 -17.05 5.30
CA ALA A 585 32.19 -18.11 4.68
C ALA A 585 32.96 -18.70 3.49
N SER A 586 33.01 -20.03 3.41
CA SER A 586 33.67 -20.75 2.32
C SER A 586 32.66 -21.40 1.38
N ALA A 587 32.92 -21.34 0.08
CA ALA A 587 32.12 -22.04 -0.91
C ALA A 587 32.33 -23.56 -0.80
N LEU A 588 31.27 -24.34 -1.01
CA LEU A 588 31.36 -25.80 -1.02
C LEU A 588 31.95 -26.28 -2.36
N PRO A 589 32.94 -27.19 -2.35
CA PRO A 589 33.45 -27.80 -3.58
C PRO A 589 32.33 -28.55 -4.32
N GLY A 590 32.17 -28.25 -5.62
CA GLY A 590 31.20 -28.89 -6.51
C GLY A 590 29.71 -28.60 -6.24
N ILE A 591 29.38 -27.80 -5.22
CA ILE A 591 28.00 -27.42 -4.88
C ILE A 591 27.87 -25.88 -4.88
N LYS A 592 26.90 -25.36 -5.63
CA LYS A 592 26.55 -23.94 -5.61
C LYS A 592 25.20 -23.73 -4.94
N ILE A 593 25.15 -22.94 -3.88
CA ILE A 593 23.90 -22.57 -3.21
C ILE A 593 23.51 -21.17 -3.67
N PHE A 594 22.41 -21.05 -4.38
CA PHE A 594 21.91 -19.80 -4.97
C PHE A 594 20.69 -19.30 -4.19
N GLN A 595 20.75 -18.05 -3.71
CA GLN A 595 19.64 -17.39 -3.03
C GLN A 595 19.12 -16.22 -3.86
N PHE A 596 17.81 -16.15 -4.00
CA PHE A 596 17.09 -15.07 -4.68
C PHE A 596 16.07 -14.43 -3.74
N GLN A 597 16.25 -13.15 -3.39
CA GLN A 597 15.51 -12.50 -2.31
C GLN A 597 14.21 -11.84 -2.79
N ALA A 598 13.31 -12.62 -3.39
CA ALA A 598 11.98 -12.15 -3.81
C ALA A 598 10.97 -13.29 -3.99
N PRO A 599 9.65 -12.99 -4.01
CA PRO A 599 8.68 -13.89 -4.62
C PRO A 599 9.05 -14.14 -6.09
N LEU A 600 8.77 -15.35 -6.58
CA LEU A 600 8.98 -15.68 -7.99
C LEU A 600 7.64 -15.68 -8.71
N TYR A 601 7.56 -14.95 -9.81
CA TYR A 601 6.37 -14.86 -10.64
C TYR A 601 6.79 -14.55 -12.07
N PHE A 602 5.83 -14.57 -12.99
CA PHE A 602 6.10 -14.43 -14.42
C PHE A 602 6.99 -13.22 -14.78
N ALA A 603 6.90 -12.10 -14.05
CA ALA A 603 7.61 -10.88 -14.41
C ALA A 603 9.11 -10.88 -14.04
N ASN A 604 9.53 -11.67 -13.05
CA ASN A 604 10.94 -11.71 -12.62
C ASN A 604 11.63 -13.04 -12.91
N MET A 605 10.92 -14.01 -13.48
CA MET A 605 11.45 -15.34 -13.75
C MET A 605 12.60 -15.35 -14.77
N ASP A 606 12.56 -14.47 -15.78
CA ASP A 606 13.66 -14.34 -16.73
C ASP A 606 14.91 -13.74 -16.08
N HIS A 607 14.74 -12.78 -15.17
CA HIS A 607 15.84 -12.26 -14.37
C HIS A 607 16.40 -13.35 -13.44
N PHE A 608 15.54 -14.15 -12.80
CA PHE A 608 15.95 -15.30 -12.00
C PHE A 608 16.80 -16.29 -12.80
N LYS A 609 16.40 -16.68 -14.02
CA LYS A 609 17.19 -17.57 -14.88
C LYS A 609 18.57 -16.98 -15.20
N ARG A 610 18.61 -15.72 -15.62
CA ARG A 610 19.87 -15.03 -15.96
C ARG A 610 20.78 -14.89 -14.74
N ALA A 611 20.22 -14.52 -13.58
CA ALA A 611 20.93 -14.42 -12.32
C ALA A 611 21.49 -15.78 -11.87
N LEU A 612 20.69 -16.84 -11.96
CA LEU A 612 21.12 -18.20 -11.63
C LEU A 612 22.32 -18.63 -12.48
N VAL A 613 22.25 -18.46 -13.80
CA VAL A 613 23.34 -18.81 -14.73
C VAL A 613 24.57 -17.94 -14.46
N LYS A 614 24.38 -16.63 -14.27
CA LYS A 614 25.47 -15.68 -14.03
C LYS A 614 26.22 -15.96 -12.73
N ASP A 615 25.50 -16.16 -11.64
CA ASP A 615 26.10 -16.34 -10.31
C ASP A 615 26.69 -17.74 -10.15
N THR A 616 26.02 -18.78 -10.66
CA THR A 616 26.57 -20.16 -10.59
C THR A 616 27.71 -20.37 -11.59
N GLY A 617 27.75 -19.59 -12.68
CA GLY A 617 28.66 -19.79 -13.80
C GLY A 617 28.33 -21.01 -14.65
N VAL A 618 27.17 -21.65 -14.42
CA VAL A 618 26.75 -22.87 -15.11
C VAL A 618 25.65 -22.53 -16.10
N ASP A 619 26.00 -22.43 -17.38
CA ASP A 619 25.02 -22.27 -18.46
C ASP A 619 24.71 -23.65 -19.08
N PRO A 620 23.50 -24.21 -18.88
CA PRO A 620 23.12 -25.50 -19.44
C PRO A 620 23.09 -25.49 -20.97
N LEU A 621 22.78 -24.36 -21.62
CA LEU A 621 22.78 -24.26 -23.07
C LEU A 621 24.21 -24.29 -23.62
N TYR A 622 25.13 -23.56 -22.99
CA TYR A 622 26.54 -23.58 -23.34
C TYR A 622 27.15 -24.97 -23.13
N LEU A 623 26.94 -25.60 -21.97
CA LEU A 623 27.47 -26.94 -21.66
C LEU A 623 26.90 -28.01 -22.59
N ARG A 624 25.64 -27.88 -23.00
CA ARG A 624 25.05 -28.77 -24.01
C ARG A 624 25.75 -28.64 -25.35
N ARG A 625 25.92 -27.41 -25.86
CA ARG A 625 26.62 -27.16 -27.14
C ARG A 625 28.07 -27.66 -27.09
N LEU A 626 28.77 -27.40 -25.99
CA LEU A 626 30.15 -27.86 -25.81
C LEU A 626 30.23 -29.40 -25.86
N ARG A 627 29.33 -30.09 -25.19
CA ARG A 627 29.26 -31.55 -25.22
C ARG A 627 28.89 -32.09 -26.61
N ASP A 628 27.96 -31.46 -27.30
CA ASP A 628 27.57 -31.87 -28.65
C ASP A 628 28.77 -31.70 -29.60
N GLN A 629 29.50 -30.58 -29.53
CA GLN A 629 30.76 -30.36 -30.26
C GLN A 629 31.86 -31.38 -29.89
N LEU A 630 32.01 -31.72 -28.61
CA LEU A 630 32.99 -32.72 -28.17
C LEU A 630 32.64 -34.12 -28.69
N LYS A 631 31.35 -34.48 -28.71
CA LYS A 631 30.89 -35.74 -29.30
C LYS A 631 31.18 -35.81 -30.79
N ASP A 632 30.95 -34.72 -31.52
CA ASP A 632 31.26 -34.65 -32.96
C ASP A 632 32.76 -34.79 -33.22
N THR A 633 33.60 -34.14 -32.38
CA THR A 633 35.08 -34.25 -32.46
C THR A 633 35.57 -35.66 -32.10
N ASP A 634 35.02 -36.29 -31.06
CA ASP A 634 35.39 -37.66 -30.65
C ASP A 634 34.94 -38.70 -31.70
N MET A 635 33.75 -38.50 -32.30
CA MET A 635 33.29 -39.30 -33.43
C MET A 635 34.21 -39.15 -34.66
N THR A 636 34.69 -37.94 -34.97
CA THR A 636 35.64 -37.73 -36.08
C THR A 636 37.02 -38.30 -35.79
N LEU A 637 37.50 -38.23 -34.54
CA LEU A 637 38.75 -38.85 -34.12
C LEU A 637 38.68 -40.38 -34.17
N ARG A 638 37.59 -40.98 -33.68
CA ARG A 638 37.35 -42.42 -33.81
C ARG A 638 37.19 -42.86 -35.26
N HIS A 639 36.51 -42.06 -36.08
CA HIS A 639 36.40 -42.33 -37.52
C HIS A 639 37.79 -42.31 -38.18
N ASN A 640 38.63 -41.32 -37.88
CA ASN A 640 40.00 -41.27 -38.40
C ASN A 640 40.88 -42.43 -37.87
N GLN A 641 40.74 -42.83 -36.61
CA GLN A 641 41.47 -43.98 -36.05
C GLN A 641 41.02 -45.30 -36.70
N VAL A 642 39.73 -45.48 -36.96
CA VAL A 642 39.20 -46.66 -37.67
C VAL A 642 39.65 -46.66 -39.13
N CYS A 643 39.68 -45.51 -39.80
CA CYS A 643 40.18 -45.38 -41.17
C CYS A 643 41.70 -45.63 -41.26
N MET A 644 42.48 -45.23 -40.25
CA MET A 644 43.92 -45.55 -40.19
C MET A 644 44.19 -47.01 -39.80
N ALA A 645 43.38 -47.62 -38.94
CA ALA A 645 43.49 -49.05 -38.62
C ALA A 645 43.05 -49.96 -39.79
N ALA A 646 42.21 -49.44 -40.69
CA ALA A 646 41.81 -50.14 -41.91
C ALA A 646 42.85 -50.07 -43.03
N SER A 647 43.92 -49.28 -42.89
CA SER A 647 44.97 -49.15 -43.91
C SER A 647 46.19 -50.06 -43.73
N ASP A 648 46.16 -51.03 -42.80
CA ASP A 648 47.25 -52.01 -42.61
C ASP A 648 47.22 -53.19 -43.61
N ALA A 649 46.41 -53.09 -44.66
CA ALA A 649 46.52 -53.93 -45.84
C ALA A 649 46.87 -53.03 -47.03
N TRP A 650 47.82 -53.49 -47.86
CA TRP A 650 48.36 -52.91 -49.10
C TRP A 650 49.73 -52.19 -48.98
N PRO A 651 50.76 -52.65 -49.74
CA PRO A 651 52.09 -52.03 -49.80
C PRO A 651 52.15 -50.88 -50.82
N GLU A 652 53.07 -49.91 -50.58
CA GLU A 652 53.76 -48.94 -51.48
C GLU A 652 52.95 -48.37 -52.68
N GLU A 653 52.84 -47.07 -52.97
CA GLU A 653 53.70 -45.90 -52.81
C GLU A 653 52.80 -44.69 -53.20
N GLU A 654 52.68 -43.66 -52.36
CA GLU A 654 52.51 -42.28 -52.86
C GLU A 654 52.78 -41.27 -51.73
N LYS A 655 53.79 -40.42 -51.95
CA LYS A 655 54.13 -39.31 -51.06
C LYS A 655 52.96 -38.33 -50.99
N CYS A 656 52.47 -38.09 -49.79
CA CYS A 656 51.88 -36.81 -49.42
C CYS A 656 52.72 -36.19 -48.30
N ASP A 657 53.75 -35.45 -48.72
CA ASP A 657 54.37 -34.41 -47.90
C ASP A 657 53.34 -33.29 -47.71
N SER A 658 52.86 -33.10 -46.48
CA SER A 658 53.11 -31.86 -45.72
C SER A 658 52.19 -31.74 -44.51
N HIS A 659 52.85 -31.61 -43.37
CA HIS A 659 52.37 -31.17 -42.07
C HIS A 659 51.34 -30.04 -42.13
N ALA A 660 50.28 -30.15 -41.32
CA ALA A 660 50.07 -29.31 -40.14
C ALA A 660 48.59 -29.38 -39.72
N HIS A 661 48.31 -30.04 -38.60
CA HIS A 661 47.45 -29.54 -37.52
C HIS A 661 47.38 -30.56 -36.38
N SER A 662 48.56 -31.02 -35.92
CA SER A 662 48.76 -31.60 -34.59
C SER A 662 48.97 -30.50 -33.52
N THR A 663 48.20 -29.42 -33.62
CA THR A 663 48.31 -28.23 -32.75
C THR A 663 46.94 -27.60 -32.51
N PHE A 664 45.99 -28.32 -31.91
CA PHE A 664 44.76 -27.71 -31.38
C PHE A 664 44.16 -28.45 -30.17
N ILE A 665 44.98 -28.98 -29.25
CA ILE A 665 44.45 -29.53 -27.98
C ILE A 665 45.12 -28.93 -26.71
N SER A 666 46.15 -28.09 -26.84
CA SER A 666 46.81 -27.48 -25.65
C SER A 666 46.28 -26.10 -25.22
N GLY A 667 45.22 -25.57 -25.85
CA GLY A 667 44.84 -24.16 -25.69
C GLY A 667 43.42 -23.83 -25.20
N ARG A 668 42.53 -24.81 -25.05
CA ARG A 668 41.19 -24.56 -24.47
C ARG A 668 41.16 -25.16 -23.07
N GLY A 669 41.51 -24.35 -22.09
CA GLY A 669 41.27 -24.69 -20.69
C GLY A 669 39.82 -25.16 -20.55
N VAL A 670 39.63 -26.37 -20.05
CA VAL A 670 38.33 -26.83 -19.57
C VAL A 670 37.82 -25.71 -18.66
N PRO A 671 36.65 -25.10 -18.92
CA PRO A 671 36.18 -24.01 -18.07
C PRO A 671 36.15 -24.52 -16.63
N ALA A 672 36.62 -23.70 -15.68
CA ALA A 672 36.75 -24.03 -14.25
C ALA A 672 35.43 -24.51 -13.57
N ASN A 673 34.34 -24.55 -14.31
CA ASN A 673 32.99 -24.89 -13.87
C ASN A 673 32.59 -26.36 -14.15
N CYS A 674 33.49 -27.20 -14.69
CA CYS A 674 33.27 -28.65 -14.86
C CYS A 674 33.20 -29.44 -13.53
N GLU A 675 33.46 -28.81 -12.39
CA GLU A 675 33.38 -29.46 -11.07
C GLU A 675 31.99 -29.38 -10.41
N THR A 676 31.10 -28.51 -10.90
CA THR A 676 29.79 -28.31 -10.25
C THR A 676 28.84 -29.44 -10.65
N TYR A 677 28.51 -30.32 -9.71
CA TYR A 677 27.56 -31.42 -9.92
C TYR A 677 26.18 -31.14 -9.30
N ALA A 678 26.07 -30.14 -8.42
CA ALA A 678 24.79 -29.79 -7.80
C ALA A 678 24.61 -28.28 -7.60
N ILE A 679 23.37 -27.83 -7.84
CA ILE A 679 22.90 -26.48 -7.54
C ILE A 679 21.75 -26.57 -6.55
N ILE A 680 21.81 -25.78 -5.48
CA ILE A 680 20.75 -25.70 -4.48
C ILE A 680 20.14 -24.31 -4.56
N ILE A 681 18.87 -24.23 -4.93
CA ILE A 681 18.09 -23.00 -4.89
C ILE A 681 17.50 -22.86 -3.48
N ASP A 682 17.89 -21.81 -2.78
CA ASP A 682 17.34 -21.48 -1.47
C ASP A 682 15.94 -20.86 -1.62
N GLY A 683 14.93 -21.60 -1.15
CA GLY A 683 13.52 -21.22 -1.16
C GLY A 683 13.05 -20.48 0.10
N SER A 684 13.93 -20.21 1.08
CA SER A 684 13.57 -19.53 2.34
C SER A 684 13.00 -18.12 2.11
N SER A 685 13.59 -17.41 1.13
CA SER A 685 13.24 -16.05 0.75
C SER A 685 12.08 -15.97 -0.25
N ILE A 686 11.74 -17.08 -0.91
CA ILE A 686 10.62 -17.15 -1.85
C ILE A 686 9.33 -17.16 -1.04
N GLN A 687 8.51 -16.11 -1.19
CA GLN A 687 7.24 -15.97 -0.47
C GLN A 687 6.06 -16.58 -1.22
N TYR A 688 6.09 -16.49 -2.55
CA TYR A 688 5.00 -16.88 -3.45
C TYR A 688 5.59 -17.38 -4.77
N VAL A 689 4.86 -18.30 -5.43
CA VAL A 689 5.11 -18.77 -6.79
C VAL A 689 3.80 -18.85 -7.58
N ASP A 690 3.82 -18.43 -8.85
CA ASP A 690 2.70 -18.62 -9.77
C ASP A 690 2.86 -19.88 -10.64
N SER A 691 1.85 -20.18 -11.47
CA SER A 691 1.87 -21.37 -12.33
C SER A 691 3.00 -21.34 -13.37
N VAL A 692 3.31 -20.16 -13.92
CA VAL A 692 4.40 -19.96 -14.88
C VAL A 692 5.74 -20.28 -14.21
N THR A 693 5.96 -19.76 -13.01
CA THR A 693 7.17 -20.00 -12.21
C THR A 693 7.39 -21.47 -11.96
N VAL A 694 6.35 -22.22 -11.56
CA VAL A 694 6.52 -23.65 -11.30
C VAL A 694 6.88 -24.42 -12.57
N ARG A 695 6.26 -24.08 -13.71
CA ARG A 695 6.63 -24.65 -15.01
C ARG A 695 8.10 -24.37 -15.32
N VAL A 696 8.55 -23.14 -15.09
CA VAL A 696 9.93 -22.74 -15.37
C VAL A 696 10.93 -23.38 -14.41
N LEU A 697 10.63 -23.48 -13.12
CA LEU A 697 11.47 -24.20 -12.16
C LEU A 697 11.62 -25.68 -12.56
N LYS A 698 10.54 -26.29 -13.06
CA LYS A 698 10.58 -27.65 -13.60
C LYS A 698 11.51 -27.74 -14.81
N GLU A 699 11.40 -26.81 -15.75
CA GLU A 699 12.31 -26.73 -16.90
C GLU A 699 13.77 -26.60 -16.46
N ILE A 700 14.07 -25.71 -15.51
CA ILE A 700 15.43 -25.53 -14.95
C ILE A 700 15.95 -26.86 -14.41
N VAL A 701 15.19 -27.55 -13.55
CA VAL A 701 15.64 -28.84 -12.99
C VAL A 701 15.93 -29.86 -14.10
N LEU A 702 15.10 -29.93 -15.13
CA LEU A 702 15.26 -30.86 -16.24
C LEU A 702 16.41 -30.48 -17.18
N GLU A 703 16.62 -29.19 -17.45
CA GLU A 703 17.70 -28.68 -18.31
C GLU A 703 19.07 -28.89 -17.69
N TYR A 704 19.21 -28.59 -16.39
CA TYR A 704 20.46 -28.82 -15.68
C TYR A 704 20.75 -30.31 -15.52
N ARG A 705 19.74 -31.16 -15.28
CA ARG A 705 19.91 -32.62 -15.25
C ARG A 705 20.48 -33.15 -16.58
N LYS A 706 20.02 -32.61 -17.71
CA LYS A 706 20.55 -33.01 -19.03
C LYS A 706 22.05 -32.76 -19.16
N VAL A 707 22.63 -31.79 -18.47
CA VAL A 707 24.08 -31.49 -18.48
C VAL A 707 24.83 -32.12 -17.30
N GLY A 708 24.20 -33.03 -16.55
CA GLY A 708 24.84 -33.74 -15.43
C GLY A 708 24.87 -32.95 -14.11
N VAL A 709 24.10 -31.86 -14.00
CA VAL A 709 24.01 -31.04 -12.79
C VAL A 709 22.63 -31.25 -12.15
N GLU A 710 22.58 -31.75 -10.92
CA GLU A 710 21.31 -31.91 -10.20
C GLU A 710 20.91 -30.62 -9.48
N VAL A 711 19.64 -30.22 -9.63
CA VAL A 711 19.09 -29.01 -8.99
C VAL A 711 18.17 -29.40 -7.85
N TYR A 712 18.41 -28.83 -6.67
CA TYR A 712 17.61 -29.03 -5.46
C TYR A 712 16.95 -27.73 -5.02
N LEU A 713 15.70 -27.81 -4.56
CA LEU A 713 14.99 -26.73 -3.91
C LEU A 713 15.07 -26.94 -2.39
N GLY A 714 15.77 -26.07 -1.67
CA GLY A 714 15.87 -26.09 -0.22
C GLY A 714 14.84 -25.17 0.43
N GLU A 715 14.32 -25.53 1.60
CA GLU A 715 13.60 -24.61 2.49
C GLU A 715 12.35 -23.92 1.90
N CYS A 716 11.70 -24.54 0.91
CA CYS A 716 10.46 -24.02 0.37
C CYS A 716 9.35 -24.00 1.42
N LYS A 717 8.68 -22.85 1.58
CA LYS A 717 7.53 -22.66 2.46
C LYS A 717 6.33 -23.55 2.06
N ALA A 718 5.44 -23.82 3.00
CA ALA A 718 4.28 -24.70 2.78
C ALA A 718 3.40 -24.32 1.57
N PRO A 719 3.05 -23.03 1.33
CA PRO A 719 2.24 -22.65 0.16
C PRO A 719 2.92 -22.99 -1.17
N ILE A 720 4.24 -22.86 -1.25
CA ILE A 720 5.03 -23.18 -2.44
C ILE A 720 4.97 -24.69 -2.71
N ARG A 721 5.18 -25.52 -1.68
CA ARG A 721 5.10 -26.99 -1.84
C ARG A 721 3.72 -27.46 -2.29
N VAL A 722 2.65 -26.81 -1.81
CA VAL A 722 1.28 -27.08 -2.28
C VAL A 722 1.14 -26.72 -3.76
N MET A 723 1.71 -25.59 -4.19
CA MET A 723 1.68 -25.16 -5.60
C MET A 723 2.50 -26.09 -6.51
N LEU A 724 3.67 -26.56 -6.06
CA LEU A 724 4.47 -27.58 -6.76
C LEU A 724 3.65 -28.87 -6.99
N ASP A 725 2.94 -29.33 -5.97
CA ASP A 725 2.13 -30.54 -6.07
C ASP A 725 0.92 -30.37 -7.00
N LYS A 726 0.16 -29.29 -6.82
CA LYS A 726 -1.03 -28.99 -7.64
C LYS A 726 -0.72 -28.79 -9.13
N SER A 727 0.48 -28.32 -9.45
CA SER A 727 0.93 -28.10 -10.83
C SER A 727 1.55 -29.34 -11.48
N GLY A 728 1.60 -30.48 -10.78
CA GLY A 728 2.18 -31.71 -11.30
C GLY A 728 3.71 -31.67 -11.42
N PHE A 729 4.39 -30.81 -10.66
CA PHE A 729 5.86 -30.71 -10.65
C PHE A 729 6.53 -32.07 -10.41
N TYR A 730 5.98 -32.84 -9.46
CA TYR A 730 6.52 -34.15 -9.06
C TYR A 730 6.31 -35.27 -10.08
N LYS A 731 5.59 -35.02 -11.20
CA LYS A 731 5.47 -36.01 -12.28
C LYS A 731 6.76 -36.18 -13.09
N GLN A 732 7.64 -35.17 -13.08
CA GLN A 732 8.89 -35.16 -13.86
C GLN A 732 10.12 -34.87 -12.99
N VAL A 733 9.92 -34.28 -11.80
CA VAL A 733 10.99 -33.98 -10.85
C VAL A 733 10.84 -34.88 -9.62
N TYR A 734 11.92 -35.56 -9.24
CA TYR A 734 11.90 -36.44 -8.08
C TYR A 734 11.62 -35.66 -6.79
N ARG A 735 10.87 -36.25 -5.87
CA ARG A 735 10.59 -35.65 -4.56
C ARG A 735 11.85 -35.35 -3.75
N ARG A 736 12.93 -36.12 -3.94
CA ARG A 736 14.24 -35.88 -3.30
C ARG A 736 14.87 -34.53 -3.70
N ASN A 737 14.49 -33.97 -4.85
CA ASN A 737 14.96 -32.66 -5.29
C ASN A 737 14.30 -31.51 -4.50
N VAL A 738 13.30 -31.77 -3.67
CA VAL A 738 12.69 -30.76 -2.78
C VAL A 738 12.97 -31.12 -1.32
N CYS A 739 13.86 -30.36 -0.69
CA CYS A 739 14.40 -30.63 0.63
C CYS A 739 13.82 -29.70 1.70
N ALA A 740 13.74 -30.20 2.94
CA ALA A 740 13.19 -29.44 4.06
C ALA A 740 14.03 -28.22 4.43
N THR A 741 15.36 -28.35 4.41
CA THR A 741 16.33 -27.30 4.74
C THR A 741 17.46 -27.29 3.72
N ILE A 742 18.21 -26.19 3.64
CA ILE A 742 19.42 -26.09 2.79
C ILE A 742 20.44 -27.16 3.18
N PHE A 743 20.67 -27.36 4.48
CA PHE A 743 21.59 -28.38 4.99
C PHE A 743 21.21 -29.80 4.54
N HIS A 744 19.92 -30.12 4.55
CA HIS A 744 19.44 -31.41 4.04
C HIS A 744 19.72 -31.54 2.53
N ALA A 745 19.47 -30.48 1.76
CA ALA A 745 19.77 -30.46 0.33
C ALA A 745 21.26 -30.69 0.04
N VAL A 746 22.16 -30.05 0.80
CA VAL A 746 23.61 -30.25 0.69
C VAL A 746 23.98 -31.71 0.95
N LYS A 747 23.46 -32.32 2.02
CA LYS A 747 23.74 -33.72 2.34
C LYS A 747 23.22 -34.69 1.28
N VAL A 748 22.04 -34.44 0.72
CA VAL A 748 21.48 -35.26 -0.36
C VAL A 748 22.33 -35.13 -1.63
N ALA A 749 22.75 -33.90 -1.98
CA ALA A 749 23.62 -33.66 -3.11
C ALA A 749 24.97 -34.39 -2.97
N GLN A 750 25.63 -34.28 -1.82
CA GLN A 750 26.91 -34.95 -1.54
C GLN A 750 26.79 -36.48 -1.63
N LYS A 751 25.73 -37.06 -1.06
CA LYS A 751 25.48 -38.51 -1.14
C LYS A 751 25.22 -38.99 -2.57
N THR A 752 24.44 -38.22 -3.33
CA THR A 752 24.13 -38.56 -4.73
C THR A 752 25.40 -38.54 -5.57
N ALA A 753 26.28 -37.57 -5.36
CA ALA A 753 27.57 -37.52 -6.05
C ALA A 753 28.53 -38.66 -5.65
N ALA A 754 28.54 -39.06 -4.37
CA ALA A 754 29.34 -40.20 -3.91
C ALA A 754 28.88 -41.52 -4.57
N MET A 755 27.57 -41.78 -4.60
CA MET A 755 27.01 -42.97 -5.27
C MET A 755 27.34 -43.01 -6.76
N SER A 756 27.24 -41.85 -7.45
CA SER A 756 27.58 -41.78 -8.87
C SER A 756 29.06 -42.08 -9.14
N ARG A 757 29.97 -41.69 -8.24
CA ARG A 757 31.40 -42.02 -8.33
C ARG A 757 31.68 -43.50 -8.12
N GLU A 758 31.10 -44.12 -7.09
CA GLU A 758 31.24 -45.56 -6.84
C GLU A 758 30.73 -46.40 -8.03
N THR A 759 29.62 -45.98 -8.65
CA THR A 759 29.08 -46.64 -9.85
C THR A 759 30.03 -46.51 -11.04
N LEU A 760 30.63 -45.33 -11.23
CA LEU A 760 31.63 -45.10 -12.30
C LEU A 760 32.92 -45.90 -12.07
N GLU A 761 33.46 -45.92 -10.85
CA GLU A 761 34.67 -46.69 -10.52
C GLU A 761 34.46 -48.19 -10.71
N SER A 762 33.27 -48.72 -10.37
CA SER A 762 32.94 -50.13 -10.62
C SER A 762 32.92 -50.51 -12.11
N CYS A 763 32.65 -49.56 -13.01
CA CYS A 763 32.72 -49.77 -14.46
C CYS A 763 34.15 -49.74 -15.02
N TYR A 764 35.12 -49.16 -14.30
CA TYR A 764 36.52 -49.07 -14.73
C TYR A 764 37.37 -50.27 -14.28
N ASP A 765 36.93 -51.02 -13.26
CA ASP A 765 37.62 -52.22 -12.75
C ASP A 765 37.28 -53.52 -13.52
N MET A 766 36.46 -53.46 -14.57
CA MET A 766 36.14 -54.62 -15.41
C MET A 766 37.22 -54.86 -16.47
N SER A 767 37.71 -56.10 -16.58
CA SER A 767 38.67 -56.46 -17.63
C SER A 767 38.00 -56.46 -19.02
N PRO A 768 38.76 -56.26 -20.12
CA PRO A 768 38.20 -56.25 -21.48
C PRO A 768 37.40 -57.50 -21.84
N ASP A 769 37.79 -58.66 -21.29
CA ASP A 769 37.12 -59.94 -21.53
C ASP A 769 35.80 -60.07 -20.74
N GLN A 770 35.67 -59.41 -19.58
CA GLN A 770 34.40 -59.30 -18.84
C GLN A 770 33.41 -58.36 -19.56
N PHE A 771 33.92 -57.29 -20.17
CA PHE A 771 33.11 -56.34 -20.94
C PHE A 771 32.51 -56.97 -22.22
N LEU A 772 33.19 -57.94 -22.82
CA LEU A 772 32.74 -58.63 -24.04
C LEU A 772 31.83 -59.85 -23.77
N THR A 773 31.91 -60.45 -22.59
CA THR A 773 31.07 -61.60 -22.21
C THR A 773 29.76 -61.20 -21.52
N GLU A 774 29.74 -60.08 -20.80
CA GLU A 774 28.51 -59.49 -20.24
C GLU A 774 27.94 -58.34 -21.09
N GLY A 775 28.69 -57.89 -22.11
CA GLY A 775 28.32 -56.84 -23.05
C GLY A 775 27.31 -57.25 -24.11
N GLY A 776 26.19 -57.84 -23.71
CA GLY A 776 24.97 -57.67 -24.50
C GLY A 776 24.64 -56.19 -24.48
N PHE A 777 24.64 -55.54 -25.66
CA PHE A 777 24.24 -54.14 -25.85
C PHE A 777 23.26 -53.69 -24.77
N VAL A 778 23.71 -52.88 -23.81
CA VAL A 778 22.79 -52.04 -23.04
C VAL A 778 22.34 -50.97 -24.03
N LYS A 779 21.41 -51.35 -24.90
CA LYS A 779 20.30 -50.48 -25.26
C LYS A 779 19.82 -49.92 -23.92
N LEU A 780 20.01 -48.63 -23.72
CA LEU A 780 19.18 -47.87 -22.80
C LEU A 780 17.75 -48.00 -23.31
N ASP A 781 17.10 -49.13 -23.00
CA ASP A 781 15.67 -49.29 -23.19
C ASP A 781 15.00 -48.37 -22.20
N ILE A 782 14.47 -47.29 -22.76
CA ILE A 782 13.72 -46.21 -22.12
C ILE A 782 12.45 -46.74 -21.40
N ASP A 783 12.11 -48.02 -21.57
CA ASP A 783 10.88 -48.63 -21.05
C ASP A 783 11.07 -49.52 -19.79
N SER A 784 12.28 -49.68 -19.25
CA SER A 784 12.51 -50.58 -18.08
C SER A 784 12.51 -49.90 -16.70
N MET A 785 12.42 -48.56 -16.61
CA MET A 785 12.30 -47.82 -15.34
C MET A 785 10.88 -47.82 -14.75
N GLU A 786 9.89 -48.45 -15.41
CA GLU A 786 8.55 -48.70 -14.84
C GLU A 786 8.53 -49.80 -13.75
N SER A 787 9.64 -50.51 -13.55
CA SER A 787 9.71 -51.63 -12.60
C SER A 787 9.90 -51.23 -11.12
N VAL A 788 10.17 -49.95 -10.83
CA VAL A 788 10.23 -49.44 -9.44
C VAL A 788 8.85 -48.97 -8.94
N ASP A 789 7.93 -48.62 -9.85
CA ASP A 789 6.56 -48.22 -9.48
C ASP A 789 5.67 -49.43 -9.13
N ARG A 790 5.96 -50.64 -9.62
CA ARG A 790 5.18 -51.86 -9.29
C ARG A 790 5.43 -52.43 -7.89
N ILE A 791 6.45 -51.96 -7.16
CA ILE A 791 6.70 -52.42 -5.77
C ILE A 791 5.84 -51.63 -4.76
N MET A 792 5.17 -50.55 -5.18
CA MET A 792 4.26 -49.76 -4.32
C MET A 792 2.76 -50.09 -4.48
N GLU A 793 2.38 -50.96 -5.43
CA GLU A 793 0.97 -51.34 -5.66
C GLU A 793 0.51 -52.61 -4.92
N ASN A 794 1.40 -53.37 -4.27
CA ASN A 794 1.02 -54.62 -3.57
C ASN A 794 0.81 -54.48 -2.04
N HIS A 795 0.43 -53.29 -1.58
CA HIS A 795 -0.12 -53.11 -0.25
C HIS A 795 -1.32 -52.16 -0.34
N GLU A 796 -2.46 -52.71 -0.78
CA GLU A 796 -3.80 -52.15 -0.53
C GLU A 796 -4.16 -52.21 0.96
#